data_AF-A0AAR2KWH7-F1
#
_entry.id   AF-A0AAR2KWH7-F1
#
_cell.length_a   1.000
_cell.length_b   1.000
_cell.length_c   1.000
_cell.angle_alpha   90.00
_cell.angle_beta   90.00
_cell.angle_gamma   90.00
#
_symmetry.space_group_name_H-M   'P 1'
#
loop_
_entity.id
_entity.type
_entity.pdbx_description
1 polymer ?
#
loop_
_entity_poly.entity_id
_entity_poly.type
_entity_poly.pdbx_seq_one_letter_code
_entity_poly.pdbx_strand_id
1 'polypeptide(L)'
;MDAGVFELDDKTPEPDQEAQTQTDTQTETQTDPEQSQSAEITPEPPSPHKEQGKRKGLLRFRKRKPSNKDTTAKETKKKKKAKAKRREEASKKLKAFGEKLKGFFVSVVRNVYRPPYRFFQNILHAEYRAATDVYALMFLTDVVDFIIIVFGFWAFGKHSAATDIASTLSEDQVPEAFLVMLLIQFSTMVIDRALYLRKAMLGKLIFQVILVFGIHLWMFFILPAVTERMFSQNFVAQLWYFVKCIYFTLSAYQIRCGYPTRILGNFLTKKYNHLNLFLFQGFRLVPFLVELRAVMDWVWTDTTLSLSNWMCVEDIYANIFIIKCSRETEKKYPQPKGQKKKKIVKYGMGGLIVFFLICIIWFPLLFISLVRSVVGVVNHPVDVTVTVKLGGYEPLFTMSVQQQSIQPYTQEQYVSLTKWFGDNAVAMQFITLYSYEDIVTANIEGSSGSVWRISPPSRQELIKELLGSADMTLRLAWNFQRSYYLNPVCYCIQCDDPACAPVSLSLEGYQNVTLSLKRDGSLEWWDISIAGCNTSSVACKVLRMDIFNDKVSPPSLGFLAGYGIMGLYVSVVLVIGKFVRGFFSEISHSIMFEELPCVDRILKLCTDIFLVRETGELELEEELYSKLIFLYRSPETMIKWTREKNKD
;
A
#
# COMPACT_ATOMS: atom_id res chain seq x y z
N MET A 1 -13.49 -75.88 -28.09
CA MET A 1 -14.64 -74.99 -27.88
C MET A 1 -14.14 -73.55 -28.00
N ASP A 2 -13.72 -73.18 -29.22
CA ASP A 2 -14.33 -72.13 -30.08
C ASP A 2 -14.70 -70.79 -29.40
N ALA A 3 -14.40 -69.58 -29.93
CA ALA A 3 -13.62 -69.08 -31.08
C ALA A 3 -13.37 -67.55 -30.88
N GLY A 4 -12.63 -66.74 -31.67
CA GLY A 4 -11.76 -66.94 -32.85
C GLY A 4 -11.80 -65.72 -33.81
N VAL A 5 -10.73 -65.47 -34.61
CA VAL A 5 -10.59 -64.42 -35.67
C VAL A 5 -10.40 -62.97 -35.10
N PHE A 6 -9.37 -62.15 -35.38
CA PHE A 6 -8.79 -61.52 -36.62
C PHE A 6 -9.69 -60.42 -37.25
N GLU A 7 -9.25 -59.35 -37.93
CA GLU A 7 -7.93 -58.74 -38.28
C GLU A 7 -7.67 -57.43 -37.45
N LEU A 8 -6.57 -56.64 -37.45
CA LEU A 8 -5.38 -56.31 -38.29
C LEU A 8 -5.45 -55.06 -39.22
N ASP A 9 -4.27 -54.40 -39.37
CA ASP A 9 -3.81 -53.36 -40.35
C ASP A 9 -4.45 -51.94 -40.42
N ASP A 10 -3.77 -50.86 -40.88
CA ASP A 10 -2.34 -50.47 -40.96
C ASP A 10 -2.16 -48.97 -41.37
N LYS A 11 -0.93 -48.44 -41.19
CA LYS A 11 -0.22 -47.33 -41.88
C LYS A 11 -0.61 -45.84 -41.79
N THR A 12 0.42 -45.06 -41.46
CA THR A 12 0.68 -43.62 -41.69
C THR A 12 0.75 -43.24 -43.19
N PRO A 13 0.88 -41.95 -43.52
CA PRO A 13 2.16 -41.54 -44.11
C PRO A 13 2.75 -40.20 -43.62
N GLU A 14 4.00 -40.25 -43.18
CA GLU A 14 5.08 -39.34 -43.60
C GLU A 14 5.74 -39.97 -44.87
N PRO A 15 6.56 -39.29 -45.71
CA PRO A 15 7.61 -38.35 -45.29
C PRO A 15 8.04 -37.21 -46.28
N ASP A 16 9.17 -36.58 -45.91
CA ASP A 16 10.28 -36.12 -46.77
C ASP A 16 10.32 -34.70 -47.42
N GLN A 17 11.36 -33.97 -46.97
CA GLN A 17 12.44 -33.32 -47.75
C GLN A 17 12.46 -31.80 -48.10
N GLU A 18 13.51 -31.18 -47.52
CA GLU A 18 14.51 -30.30 -48.16
C GLU A 18 14.35 -28.77 -48.27
N ALA A 19 15.49 -28.16 -48.65
CA ALA A 19 15.80 -26.76 -48.93
C ALA A 19 16.14 -25.81 -47.77
N GLN A 20 17.45 -25.59 -47.60
CA GLN A 20 18.03 -24.29 -47.21
C GLN A 20 17.64 -23.24 -48.28
N THR A 21 17.61 -21.92 -48.05
CA THR A 21 18.80 -21.04 -47.96
C THR A 21 18.35 -19.62 -47.57
N GLN A 22 19.29 -18.75 -47.20
CA GLN A 22 19.12 -17.28 -47.29
C GLN A 22 18.82 -16.86 -48.75
N THR A 23 18.33 -15.65 -49.05
CA THR A 23 19.10 -14.40 -49.30
C THR A 23 17.99 -13.38 -49.65
N ASP A 24 17.96 -12.14 -49.16
CA ASP A 24 18.72 -10.98 -49.68
C ASP A 24 18.66 -10.87 -51.24
N THR A 25 18.56 -9.71 -51.89
CA THR A 25 18.56 -8.30 -51.44
C THR A 25 18.13 -7.40 -52.62
N GLN A 26 17.79 -6.12 -52.39
CA GLN A 26 18.16 -5.01 -53.28
C GLN A 26 18.08 -3.69 -52.48
N THR A 27 19.16 -2.95 -52.15
CA THR A 27 20.15 -2.18 -52.98
C THR A 27 19.51 -1.06 -53.82
N GLU A 28 20.19 0.04 -54.18
CA GLU A 28 21.63 0.29 -54.47
C GLU A 28 21.98 1.80 -54.17
N THR A 29 23.15 2.19 -53.60
CA THR A 29 24.47 2.50 -54.25
C THR A 29 24.63 3.96 -54.74
N GLN A 30 25.78 4.68 -54.72
CA GLN A 30 27.17 4.48 -54.20
C GLN A 30 27.77 5.90 -53.85
N THR A 31 29.06 6.22 -53.62
CA THR A 31 30.34 5.70 -54.17
C THR A 31 31.57 6.05 -53.28
N ASP A 32 32.65 5.28 -53.43
CA ASP A 32 34.01 5.43 -52.86
C ASP A 32 34.97 6.13 -53.90
N PRO A 33 36.34 6.12 -53.92
CA PRO A 33 37.31 5.23 -53.23
C PRO A 33 38.70 5.78 -52.74
N GLU A 34 39.47 4.86 -52.13
CA GLU A 34 40.94 4.58 -52.27
C GLU A 34 42.06 5.16 -51.34
N GLN A 35 42.58 4.25 -50.49
CA GLN A 35 43.98 3.90 -50.15
C GLN A 35 45.13 4.95 -50.10
N SER A 36 45.84 5.03 -48.94
CA SER A 36 47.21 4.45 -48.76
C SER A 36 48.00 4.85 -47.47
N GLN A 37 48.47 3.81 -46.74
CA GLN A 37 49.76 3.68 -46.00
C GLN A 37 50.24 4.61 -44.85
N SER A 38 50.63 3.93 -43.74
CA SER A 38 51.83 4.13 -42.89
C SER A 38 51.90 5.09 -41.66
N ALA A 39 51.77 4.46 -40.47
CA ALA A 39 52.77 4.38 -39.37
C ALA A 39 52.96 5.44 -38.24
N GLU A 40 53.10 4.90 -37.01
CA GLU A 40 54.10 5.24 -35.94
C GLU A 40 53.80 6.17 -34.71
N ILE A 41 53.40 5.53 -33.58
CA ILE A 41 53.97 5.58 -32.18
C ILE A 41 54.12 6.93 -31.39
N THR A 42 53.17 7.20 -30.46
CA THR A 42 53.29 7.91 -29.12
C THR A 42 53.91 9.35 -29.05
N PRO A 43 54.16 9.99 -27.87
CA PRO A 43 53.47 10.09 -26.56
C PRO A 43 53.21 11.58 -26.09
N GLU A 44 52.91 11.77 -24.79
CA GLU A 44 53.02 12.99 -23.93
C GLU A 44 54.40 13.73 -23.98
N PRO A 45 54.69 14.88 -23.25
CA PRO A 45 53.88 15.64 -22.27
C PRO A 45 53.68 17.20 -22.47
N PRO A 46 54.39 18.21 -21.87
CA PRO A 46 53.71 19.36 -21.23
C PRO A 46 54.13 20.81 -21.69
N SER A 47 53.63 21.82 -20.95
CA SER A 47 53.81 23.31 -21.05
C SER A 47 55.25 23.84 -21.36
N PRO A 48 55.49 25.08 -21.90
CA PRO A 48 54.83 26.35 -21.45
C PRO A 48 54.77 27.60 -22.41
N HIS A 49 54.22 28.71 -21.89
CA HIS A 49 54.51 30.16 -22.11
C HIS A 49 54.78 30.85 -23.50
N LYS A 50 54.23 32.09 -23.58
CA LYS A 50 54.74 33.39 -24.14
C LYS A 50 54.41 33.85 -25.58
N GLU A 51 53.94 35.12 -25.65
CA GLU A 51 54.18 36.18 -26.69
C GLU A 51 53.75 35.91 -28.16
N GLN A 52 53.32 36.84 -29.04
CA GLN A 52 52.99 38.29 -29.11
C GLN A 52 51.84 38.41 -30.17
N GLY A 53 51.06 39.48 -30.39
CA GLY A 53 50.94 40.84 -29.86
C GLY A 53 50.34 41.81 -30.93
N LYS A 54 49.89 43.03 -30.54
CA LYS A 54 49.37 44.14 -31.42
C LYS A 54 47.92 43.95 -31.94
N ARG A 55 47.07 44.98 -32.18
CA ARG A 55 47.18 46.46 -32.00
C ARG A 55 45.81 47.20 -32.06
N LYS A 56 45.66 48.29 -31.27
CA LYS A 56 44.72 49.46 -31.42
C LYS A 56 43.20 49.15 -31.27
N GLY A 57 42.32 50.08 -30.87
CA GLY A 57 42.49 51.45 -30.33
C GLY A 57 41.10 52.07 -30.04
N LEU A 58 40.81 52.61 -28.85
CA LEU A 58 41.15 53.94 -28.33
C LEU A 58 40.34 55.14 -28.91
N LEU A 59 39.17 55.40 -28.32
CA LEU A 59 38.48 56.71 -28.29
C LEU A 59 38.32 57.09 -26.80
N ARG A 60 38.93 58.11 -26.17
CA ARG A 60 39.67 59.34 -26.56
C ARG A 60 38.82 60.59 -26.86
N PHE A 61 38.44 61.33 -25.81
CA PHE A 61 38.46 62.80 -25.79
C PHE A 61 38.71 63.32 -24.37
N ARG A 62 39.49 64.38 -24.08
CA ARG A 62 40.77 64.88 -24.68
C ARG A 62 41.45 65.78 -23.63
N LYS A 63 42.79 65.80 -23.55
CA LYS A 63 43.55 66.80 -22.75
C LYS A 63 43.23 68.24 -23.19
N ARG A 64 42.94 69.14 -22.25
CA ARG A 64 43.22 70.59 -22.39
C ARG A 64 44.54 70.93 -21.67
N LYS A 65 45.38 71.74 -22.31
CA LYS A 65 46.63 72.35 -21.82
C LYS A 65 47.02 73.47 -22.84
N PRO A 66 47.85 74.46 -22.49
CA PRO A 66 47.52 75.60 -21.65
C PRO A 66 47.66 76.94 -22.41
N SER A 67 47.64 78.08 -21.69
CA SER A 67 47.66 79.46 -22.22
C SER A 67 46.33 79.91 -22.86
N ASN A 68 45.92 81.18 -22.87
CA ASN A 68 46.56 82.41 -22.37
C ASN A 68 45.53 83.35 -21.68
N LYS A 69 46.03 84.28 -20.86
CA LYS A 69 45.46 85.56 -20.38
C LYS A 69 43.99 85.74 -19.89
N ASP A 70 43.92 86.42 -18.73
CA ASP A 70 43.00 87.50 -18.30
C ASP A 70 41.52 87.25 -17.88
N THR A 71 41.18 87.89 -16.75
CA THR A 71 39.86 88.37 -16.23
C THR A 71 38.58 87.50 -16.43
N THR A 72 37.80 87.12 -15.41
CA THR A 72 37.33 87.97 -14.28
C THR A 72 37.04 87.24 -12.94
N ALA A 73 37.07 88.10 -11.91
CA ALA A 73 36.59 88.04 -10.53
C ALA A 73 35.56 86.99 -10.02
N LYS A 74 35.86 86.51 -8.80
CA LYS A 74 34.97 86.37 -7.61
C LYS A 74 33.48 85.97 -7.79
N GLU A 75 33.15 84.69 -7.51
CA GLU A 75 32.01 84.41 -6.59
C GLU A 75 31.99 82.96 -6.01
N THR A 76 32.20 81.94 -6.84
CA THR A 76 31.84 80.53 -6.52
C THR A 76 32.66 79.81 -5.43
N LYS A 77 33.58 80.50 -4.72
CA LYS A 77 34.50 79.87 -3.75
C LYS A 77 33.89 79.50 -2.39
N LYS A 78 32.79 80.12 -1.91
CA LYS A 78 32.19 79.78 -0.60
C LYS A 78 31.42 78.45 -0.59
N LYS A 79 30.52 78.19 -1.56
CA LYS A 79 29.65 76.99 -1.56
C LYS A 79 30.40 75.65 -1.70
N LYS A 80 31.55 75.59 -2.42
CA LYS A 80 32.30 74.34 -2.62
C LYS A 80 33.03 73.83 -1.37
N LYS A 81 33.65 74.70 -0.54
CA LYS A 81 34.38 74.26 0.67
C LYS A 81 33.45 73.61 1.71
N ALA A 82 32.26 74.17 1.95
CA ALA A 82 31.29 73.60 2.89
C ALA A 82 30.77 72.21 2.46
N LYS A 83 30.46 72.04 1.17
CA LYS A 83 29.96 70.75 0.64
C LYS A 83 31.05 69.67 0.60
N ALA A 84 32.31 70.05 0.43
CA ALA A 84 33.45 69.14 0.57
C ALA A 84 33.64 68.67 2.02
N LYS A 85 33.69 69.60 2.98
CA LYS A 85 33.93 69.27 4.40
C LYS A 85 32.84 68.36 4.98
N ARG A 86 31.56 68.64 4.70
CA ARG A 86 30.43 67.75 5.06
C ARG A 86 30.54 66.34 4.44
N ARG A 87 31.04 66.21 3.21
CA ARG A 87 31.21 64.91 2.53
C ARG A 87 32.39 64.13 3.10
N GLU A 88 33.45 64.81 3.51
CA GLU A 88 34.60 64.21 4.21
C GLU A 88 34.23 63.76 5.64
N GLU A 89 33.49 64.59 6.39
CA GLU A 89 32.93 64.26 7.71
C GLU A 89 31.95 63.08 7.62
N ALA A 90 31.09 63.04 6.60
CA ALA A 90 30.20 61.90 6.33
C ALA A 90 31.00 60.64 5.97
N SER A 91 32.06 60.75 5.16
CA SER A 91 32.94 59.62 4.81
C SER A 91 33.69 59.08 6.03
N LYS A 92 34.20 59.95 6.91
CA LYS A 92 34.85 59.55 8.17
C LYS A 92 33.85 58.92 9.13
N LYS A 93 32.61 59.43 9.23
CA LYS A 93 31.52 58.78 9.98
C LYS A 93 31.13 57.41 9.40
N LEU A 94 31.08 57.25 8.07
CA LEU A 94 30.82 55.96 7.41
C LEU A 94 31.95 54.95 7.65
N LYS A 95 33.23 55.38 7.61
CA LYS A 95 34.36 54.52 7.97
C LYS A 95 34.33 54.13 9.44
N ALA A 96 34.16 55.08 10.36
CA ALA A 96 34.07 54.79 11.79
C ALA A 96 32.85 53.92 12.15
N PHE A 97 31.71 54.10 11.47
CA PHE A 97 30.53 53.24 11.62
C PHE A 97 30.80 51.84 11.05
N GLY A 98 31.47 51.73 9.90
CA GLY A 98 31.90 50.46 9.32
C GLY A 98 32.90 49.70 10.19
N GLU A 99 33.88 50.39 10.79
CA GLU A 99 34.83 49.81 11.75
C GLU A 99 34.12 49.42 13.05
N LYS A 100 33.15 50.21 13.53
CA LYS A 100 32.31 49.86 14.68
C LYS A 100 31.40 48.66 14.39
N LEU A 101 30.85 48.54 13.18
CA LEU A 101 30.11 47.36 12.72
C LEU A 101 31.02 46.14 12.59
N LYS A 102 32.24 46.30 12.07
CA LYS A 102 33.24 45.23 11.93
C LYS A 102 33.70 44.74 13.30
N GLY A 103 33.94 45.65 14.25
CA GLY A 103 34.21 45.34 15.64
C GLY A 103 33.02 44.68 16.35
N PHE A 104 31.80 45.11 16.07
CA PHE A 104 30.57 44.47 16.57
C PHE A 104 30.41 43.06 16.02
N PHE A 105 30.51 42.84 14.71
CA PHE A 105 30.49 41.51 14.08
C PHE A 105 31.59 40.60 14.62
N VAL A 106 32.83 41.10 14.73
CA VAL A 106 33.95 40.33 15.33
C VAL A 106 33.64 39.99 16.79
N SER A 107 33.03 40.89 17.57
CA SER A 107 32.66 40.58 18.96
C SER A 107 31.44 39.65 19.07
N VAL A 108 30.49 39.70 18.13
CA VAL A 108 29.35 38.76 18.06
C VAL A 108 29.86 37.37 17.67
N VAL A 109 30.70 37.23 16.64
CA VAL A 109 31.32 35.94 16.29
C VAL A 109 32.19 35.41 17.44
N ARG A 110 32.99 36.27 18.08
CA ARG A 110 33.86 35.88 19.21
C ARG A 110 33.10 35.50 20.49
N ASN A 111 31.92 36.09 20.74
CA ASN A 111 31.21 35.90 22.00
C ASN A 111 29.97 34.99 21.87
N VAL A 112 29.33 34.92 20.70
CA VAL A 112 28.10 34.14 20.45
C VAL A 112 28.38 32.85 19.66
N TYR A 113 29.24 32.89 18.63
CA TYR A 113 29.58 31.68 17.85
C TYR A 113 30.70 30.86 18.48
N ARG A 114 31.70 31.51 19.12
CA ARG A 114 32.84 30.81 19.73
C ARG A 114 32.46 29.82 20.86
N PRO A 115 31.50 30.10 21.77
CA PRO A 115 31.09 29.13 22.78
C PRO A 115 30.45 27.85 22.22
N PRO A 116 29.40 27.88 21.36
CA PRO A 116 28.84 26.65 20.79
C PRO A 116 29.81 25.95 19.84
N TYR A 117 30.65 26.68 19.08
CA TYR A 117 31.70 26.06 18.27
C TYR A 117 32.68 25.24 19.14
N ARG A 118 33.15 25.80 20.26
CA ARG A 118 33.98 25.07 21.24
C ARG A 118 33.25 23.90 21.88
N PHE A 119 31.97 24.06 22.23
CA PHE A 119 31.16 23.00 22.81
C PHE A 119 31.04 21.80 21.84
N PHE A 120 30.75 22.05 20.56
CA PHE A 120 30.72 20.99 19.55
C PHE A 120 32.11 20.41 19.25
N GLN A 121 33.18 21.22 19.19
CA GLN A 121 34.54 20.69 19.10
C GLN A 121 34.89 19.76 20.27
N ASN A 122 34.50 20.10 21.51
CA ASN A 122 34.73 19.25 22.67
C ASN A 122 33.90 17.94 22.59
N ILE A 123 32.66 17.98 22.07
CA ILE A 123 31.85 16.77 21.81
C ILE A 123 32.45 15.88 20.72
N LEU A 124 33.12 16.47 19.72
CA LEU A 124 33.76 15.74 18.61
C LEU A 124 35.17 15.22 18.96
N HIS A 125 35.91 15.91 19.82
CA HIS A 125 37.33 15.62 20.12
C HIS A 125 37.64 15.52 21.63
N ALA A 126 36.72 14.96 22.44
CA ALA A 126 37.03 14.56 23.81
C ALA A 126 38.06 13.42 23.83
N GLU A 127 39.16 13.61 24.58
CA GLU A 127 40.31 12.71 24.67
C GLU A 127 39.99 11.39 25.41
N TYR A 128 39.11 11.43 26.42
CA TYR A 128 38.69 10.26 27.17
C TYR A 128 37.21 9.95 26.93
N ARG A 129 36.92 8.74 26.46
CA ARG A 129 35.57 8.25 26.15
C ARG A 129 35.38 6.81 26.60
N ALA A 130 34.37 6.59 27.43
CA ALA A 130 33.84 5.25 27.68
C ALA A 130 32.90 4.89 26.52
N ALA A 131 33.47 4.35 25.43
CA ALA A 131 32.72 3.99 24.24
C ALA A 131 31.73 2.84 24.52
N THR A 132 30.50 2.98 24.03
CA THR A 132 29.40 2.02 24.28
C THR A 132 28.63 1.73 23.00
N ASP A 133 28.15 0.50 22.83
CA ASP A 133 27.18 0.11 21.79
C ASP A 133 25.77 0.13 22.38
N VAL A 134 24.99 1.16 22.03
CA VAL A 134 23.58 1.34 22.42
C VAL A 134 22.64 1.24 21.21
N TYR A 135 23.18 1.02 20.00
CA TYR A 135 22.41 1.02 18.76
C TYR A 135 21.31 -0.05 18.73
N ALA A 136 21.56 -1.22 19.33
CA ALA A 136 20.54 -2.27 19.43
C ALA A 136 19.29 -1.83 20.22
N LEU A 137 19.42 -0.94 21.21
CA LEU A 137 18.29 -0.36 21.95
C LEU A 137 17.61 0.76 21.16
N MET A 138 18.38 1.59 20.44
CA MET A 138 17.84 2.63 19.56
C MET A 138 16.99 2.02 18.43
N PHE A 139 17.50 0.99 17.76
CA PHE A 139 16.77 0.24 16.74
C PHE A 139 15.52 -0.44 17.33
N LEU A 140 15.58 -0.98 18.55
CA LEU A 140 14.41 -1.54 19.21
C LEU A 140 13.34 -0.47 19.49
N THR A 141 13.71 0.74 19.93
CA THR A 141 12.74 1.85 20.07
C THR A 141 12.15 2.26 18.72
N ASP A 142 12.95 2.33 17.65
CA ASP A 142 12.45 2.68 16.31
C ASP A 142 11.51 1.61 15.72
N VAL A 143 11.74 0.33 16.01
CA VAL A 143 10.83 -0.77 15.64
C VAL A 143 9.52 -0.68 16.43
N VAL A 144 9.57 -0.34 17.72
CA VAL A 144 8.38 -0.10 18.54
C VAL A 144 7.60 1.12 18.02
N ASP A 145 8.26 2.21 17.67
CA ASP A 145 7.65 3.39 17.01
C ASP A 145 6.97 3.01 15.68
N PHE A 146 7.60 2.16 14.87
CA PHE A 146 7.03 1.68 13.61
C PHE A 146 5.79 0.81 13.84
N ILE A 147 5.82 -0.08 14.84
CA ILE A 147 4.66 -0.88 15.27
C ILE A 147 3.52 0.03 15.76
N ILE A 148 3.81 1.09 16.53
CA ILE A 148 2.82 2.06 17.00
C ILE A 148 2.20 2.83 15.82
N ILE A 149 2.99 3.23 14.80
CA ILE A 149 2.45 3.84 13.57
C ILE A 149 1.53 2.86 12.84
N VAL A 150 2.00 1.64 12.56
CA VAL A 150 1.29 0.65 11.72
C VAL A 150 -0.05 0.23 12.34
N PHE A 151 -0.06 -0.15 13.62
CA PHE A 151 -1.34 -0.46 14.28
C PHE A 151 -2.17 0.80 14.49
N GLY A 152 -1.55 1.92 14.85
CA GLY A 152 -2.23 3.18 15.18
C GLY A 152 -2.77 3.99 13.99
N PHE A 153 -2.90 3.43 12.78
CA PHE A 153 -3.25 4.17 11.56
C PHE A 153 -4.52 5.04 11.71
N TRP A 154 -5.54 4.55 12.42
CA TRP A 154 -6.80 5.27 12.70
C TRP A 154 -6.61 6.58 13.48
N ALA A 155 -5.51 6.71 14.22
CA ALA A 155 -5.22 7.87 15.06
C ALA A 155 -4.57 9.02 14.28
N PHE A 156 -4.13 8.77 13.04
CA PHE A 156 -3.50 9.75 12.16
C PHE A 156 -4.43 10.19 11.00
N GLY A 157 -5.71 9.77 11.02
CA GLY A 157 -6.77 10.23 10.11
C GLY A 157 -7.74 11.23 10.77
N LYS A 158 -8.52 11.95 9.95
CA LYS A 158 -9.48 12.97 10.39
C LYS A 158 -10.69 12.40 11.14
N HIS A 159 -11.27 11.31 10.64
CA HIS A 159 -12.45 10.67 11.24
C HIS A 159 -12.07 9.62 12.30
N SER A 160 -12.90 9.47 13.34
CA SER A 160 -12.58 8.64 14.50
C SER A 160 -13.25 7.28 14.35
N ALA A 161 -12.48 6.27 13.94
CA ALA A 161 -12.95 4.90 13.66
C ALA A 161 -13.33 4.09 14.92
N ALA A 162 -14.04 4.72 15.86
CA ALA A 162 -14.48 4.13 17.13
C ALA A 162 -15.84 3.40 17.03
N THR A 163 -16.55 3.53 15.91
CA THR A 163 -17.89 2.94 15.70
C THR A 163 -17.98 1.99 14.52
N ASP A 164 -17.39 2.31 13.35
CA ASP A 164 -17.52 1.48 12.14
C ASP A 164 -16.22 1.27 11.37
N ILE A 165 -15.50 0.19 11.70
CA ILE A 165 -14.37 -0.31 10.89
C ILE A 165 -14.84 -0.62 9.45
N ALA A 166 -16.08 -1.10 9.29
CA ALA A 166 -16.68 -1.39 8.00
C ALA A 166 -16.85 -0.13 7.12
N SER A 167 -17.21 1.02 7.69
CA SER A 167 -17.31 2.27 6.93
C SER A 167 -15.95 2.74 6.42
N THR A 168 -14.90 2.70 7.26
CA THR A 168 -13.51 2.96 6.84
C THR A 168 -12.91 1.88 5.94
N LEU A 169 -13.62 0.77 5.70
CA LEU A 169 -13.26 -0.22 4.68
C LEU A 169 -14.04 0.00 3.37
N SER A 170 -14.99 0.93 3.34
CA SER A 170 -15.71 1.39 2.14
C SER A 170 -15.21 2.75 1.62
N GLU A 171 -14.56 3.54 2.48
CA GLU A 171 -13.71 4.66 2.07
C GLU A 171 -12.28 4.16 1.83
N ASP A 172 -11.89 3.89 0.58
CA ASP A 172 -10.55 3.39 0.16
C ASP A 172 -9.37 4.37 0.43
N GLN A 173 -9.52 5.32 1.36
CA GLN A 173 -8.57 6.41 1.61
C GLN A 173 -7.71 6.15 2.85
N VAL A 174 -6.54 5.54 2.63
CA VAL A 174 -5.49 5.44 3.66
C VAL A 174 -5.03 6.86 4.07
N PRO A 175 -4.98 7.21 5.37
CA PRO A 175 -4.64 8.58 5.78
C PRO A 175 -3.24 9.02 5.32
N GLU A 176 -3.16 10.14 4.59
CA GLU A 176 -1.91 10.67 4.02
C GLU A 176 -0.85 10.93 5.09
N ALA A 177 -1.25 11.49 6.24
CA ALA A 177 -0.34 11.79 7.35
C ALA A 177 0.31 10.52 7.95
N PHE A 178 -0.41 9.39 7.96
CA PHE A 178 0.13 8.09 8.35
C PHE A 178 1.20 7.60 7.36
N LEU A 179 0.92 7.69 6.06
CA LEU A 179 1.87 7.28 5.01
C LEU A 179 3.18 8.10 5.07
N VAL A 180 3.07 9.42 5.25
CA VAL A 180 4.25 10.29 5.39
C VAL A 180 5.02 9.99 6.67
N MET A 181 4.34 9.76 7.81
CA MET A 181 5.01 9.36 9.06
C MET A 181 5.73 8.02 8.94
N LEU A 182 5.13 7.03 8.27
CA LEU A 182 5.74 5.71 8.04
C LEU A 182 6.99 5.83 7.14
N LEU A 183 6.90 6.58 6.05
CA LEU A 183 8.03 6.82 5.13
C LEU A 183 9.17 7.58 5.81
N ILE A 184 8.86 8.60 6.62
CA ILE A 184 9.87 9.31 7.43
C ILE A 184 10.49 8.36 8.46
N GLN A 185 9.70 7.59 9.21
CA GLN A 185 10.22 6.65 10.21
C GLN A 185 11.19 5.64 9.58
N PHE A 186 10.79 4.97 8.50
CA PHE A 186 11.65 4.04 7.75
C PHE A 186 12.94 4.72 7.25
N SER A 187 12.81 5.89 6.62
CA SER A 187 13.95 6.67 6.12
C SER A 187 14.93 7.05 7.24
N THR A 188 14.43 7.39 8.43
CA THR A 188 15.29 7.73 9.58
C THR A 188 16.03 6.52 10.16
N MET A 189 15.44 5.32 10.14
CA MET A 189 16.16 4.08 10.49
C MET A 189 17.32 3.79 9.53
N VAL A 190 17.07 3.91 8.21
CA VAL A 190 18.09 3.65 7.18
C VAL A 190 19.26 4.64 7.30
N ILE A 191 18.97 5.92 7.51
CA ILE A 191 20.00 6.97 7.71
C ILE A 191 20.78 6.72 9.00
N ASP A 192 20.13 6.31 10.10
CA ASP A 192 20.84 6.00 11.34
C ASP A 192 21.73 4.75 11.21
N ARG A 193 21.28 3.71 10.47
CA ARG A 193 22.12 2.54 10.16
C ARG A 193 23.39 2.95 9.40
N ALA A 194 23.26 3.82 8.40
CA ALA A 194 24.39 4.35 7.65
C ALA A 194 25.37 5.14 8.54
N LEU A 195 24.86 6.04 9.38
CA LEU A 195 25.66 6.87 10.29
C LEU A 195 26.38 6.04 11.37
N TYR A 196 25.72 4.98 11.86
CA TYR A 196 26.31 3.99 12.77
C TYR A 196 27.46 3.23 12.10
N LEU A 197 27.24 2.66 10.91
CA LEU A 197 28.24 1.86 10.19
C LEU A 197 29.48 2.69 9.82
N ARG A 198 29.30 3.92 9.31
CA ARG A 198 30.41 4.85 9.03
C ARG A 198 31.05 5.47 10.30
N LYS A 199 30.63 5.07 11.51
CA LYS A 199 31.10 5.57 12.83
C LYS A 199 31.08 7.12 12.94
N ALA A 200 30.18 7.77 12.20
CA ALA A 200 30.30 9.16 11.79
C ALA A 200 29.69 10.15 12.79
N MET A 201 30.37 10.39 13.92
CA MET A 201 29.85 11.20 15.04
C MET A 201 29.39 12.62 14.66
N LEU A 202 30.05 13.29 13.71
CA LEU A 202 29.59 14.60 13.20
C LEU A 202 28.26 14.50 12.45
N GLY A 203 28.11 13.50 11.58
CA GLY A 203 26.87 13.24 10.85
C GLY A 203 25.73 12.88 11.81
N LYS A 204 25.99 12.01 12.78
CA LYS A 204 25.01 11.64 13.82
C LYS A 204 24.56 12.84 14.67
N LEU A 205 25.48 13.76 15.01
CA LEU A 205 25.15 15.01 15.71
C LEU A 205 24.24 15.93 14.88
N ILE A 206 24.56 16.13 13.60
CA ILE A 206 23.75 16.95 12.68
C ILE A 206 22.36 16.33 12.49
N PHE A 207 22.31 15.02 12.27
CA PHE A 207 21.07 14.24 12.14
C PHE A 207 20.20 14.34 13.39
N GLN A 208 20.77 14.19 14.59
CA GLN A 208 20.05 14.35 15.87
C GLN A 208 19.40 15.73 15.98
N VAL A 209 20.11 16.81 15.63
CA VAL A 209 19.57 18.18 15.68
C VAL A 209 18.40 18.35 14.70
N ILE A 210 18.57 17.92 13.46
CA ILE A 210 17.52 17.99 12.43
C ILE A 210 16.30 17.17 12.84
N LEU A 211 16.49 15.94 13.34
CA LEU A 211 15.42 15.05 13.74
C LEU A 211 14.63 15.59 14.94
N VAL A 212 15.30 16.15 15.95
CA VAL A 212 14.62 16.79 17.09
C VAL A 212 13.73 17.93 16.63
N PHE A 213 14.26 18.91 15.87
CA PHE A 213 13.45 20.03 15.39
C PHE A 213 12.33 19.59 14.43
N GLY A 214 12.61 18.66 13.52
CA GLY A 214 11.65 18.13 12.56
C GLY A 214 10.47 17.43 13.23
N ILE A 215 10.72 16.53 14.18
CA ILE A 215 9.64 15.81 14.88
C ILE A 215 8.84 16.72 15.80
N HIS A 216 9.45 17.73 16.45
CA HIS A 216 8.69 18.69 17.25
C HIS A 216 7.80 19.60 16.36
N LEU A 217 8.31 20.07 15.22
CA LEU A 217 7.52 20.82 14.25
C LEU A 217 6.36 19.98 13.68
N TRP A 218 6.64 18.72 13.33
CA TRP A 218 5.64 17.80 12.80
C TRP A 218 4.55 17.49 13.83
N MET A 219 4.92 17.09 15.04
CA MET A 219 3.98 16.61 16.06
C MET A 219 3.10 17.71 16.66
N PHE A 220 3.63 18.93 16.84
CA PHE A 220 2.90 20.00 17.53
C PHE A 220 2.23 21.01 16.60
N PHE A 221 2.57 21.05 15.31
CA PHE A 221 2.00 22.00 14.35
C PHE A 221 1.39 21.32 13.12
N ILE A 222 2.12 20.44 12.44
CA ILE A 222 1.65 19.84 11.17
C ILE A 222 0.56 18.79 11.43
N LEU A 223 0.81 17.82 12.32
CA LEU A 223 -0.14 16.74 12.59
C LEU A 223 -1.49 17.27 13.15
N PRO A 224 -1.55 18.21 14.10
CA PRO A 224 -2.81 18.78 14.56
C PRO A 224 -3.55 19.58 13.49
N ALA A 225 -2.84 20.26 12.59
CA ALA A 225 -3.43 21.00 11.47
C ALA A 225 -4.01 20.08 10.38
N VAL A 226 -3.41 18.91 10.14
CA VAL A 226 -3.87 17.94 9.13
C VAL A 226 -4.96 17.00 9.67
N THR A 227 -4.87 16.60 10.93
CA THR A 227 -5.84 15.67 11.58
C THR A 227 -7.00 16.36 12.27
N GLU A 228 -6.95 17.70 12.43
CA GLU A 228 -7.92 18.53 13.15
C GLU A 228 -8.09 18.16 14.64
N ARG A 229 -7.17 17.37 15.20
CA ARG A 229 -7.16 16.93 16.60
C ARG A 229 -6.00 17.51 17.39
N MET A 230 -6.26 17.93 18.61
CA MET A 230 -5.20 18.34 19.53
C MET A 230 -4.39 17.13 20.00
N PHE A 231 -3.06 17.27 20.05
CA PHE A 231 -2.13 16.22 20.51
C PHE A 231 -2.51 15.64 21.89
N SER A 232 -3.04 16.47 22.79
CA SER A 232 -3.55 16.08 24.12
C SER A 232 -4.71 15.08 24.11
N GLN A 233 -5.45 14.96 23.01
CA GLN A 233 -6.55 13.99 22.83
C GLN A 233 -6.08 12.70 22.13
N ASN A 234 -4.90 12.70 21.51
CA ASN A 234 -4.41 11.59 20.70
C ASN A 234 -3.39 10.74 21.46
N PHE A 235 -3.88 9.74 22.21
CA PHE A 235 -3.04 8.84 23.00
C PHE A 235 -2.00 8.07 22.16
N VAL A 236 -2.32 7.70 20.92
CA VAL A 236 -1.38 6.98 20.03
C VAL A 236 -0.21 7.89 19.64
N ALA A 237 -0.49 9.15 19.27
CA ALA A 237 0.55 10.13 18.98
C ALA A 237 1.39 10.47 20.22
N GLN A 238 0.79 10.51 21.41
CA GLN A 238 1.52 10.68 22.68
C GLN A 238 2.46 9.51 22.98
N LEU A 239 1.99 8.27 22.82
CA LEU A 239 2.77 7.06 23.04
C LEU A 239 3.96 6.98 22.07
N TRP A 240 3.73 7.27 20.78
CA TRP A 240 4.77 7.37 19.77
C TRP A 240 5.80 8.47 20.10
N TYR A 241 5.34 9.68 20.42
CA TYR A 241 6.24 10.78 20.77
C TYR A 241 7.07 10.47 22.03
N PHE A 242 6.49 9.77 23.01
CA PHE A 242 7.20 9.30 24.20
C PHE A 242 8.30 8.28 23.87
N VAL A 243 8.02 7.26 23.05
CA VAL A 243 9.04 6.28 22.62
C VAL A 243 10.11 6.94 21.76
N LYS A 244 9.75 7.87 20.86
CA LYS A 244 10.72 8.67 20.10
C LYS A 244 11.58 9.58 21.01
N CYS A 245 11.07 10.02 22.16
CA CYS A 245 11.88 10.71 23.19
C CYS A 245 12.87 9.78 23.91
N ILE A 246 12.55 8.49 24.09
CA ILE A 246 13.53 7.49 24.54
C ILE A 246 14.60 7.31 23.46
N TYR A 247 14.23 7.16 22.19
CA TYR A 247 15.19 7.14 21.07
C TYR A 247 16.12 8.37 21.09
N PHE A 248 15.58 9.59 21.22
CA PHE A 248 16.38 10.82 21.27
C PHE A 248 17.38 10.79 22.44
N THR A 249 16.98 10.25 23.59
CA THR A 249 17.82 10.12 24.79
C THR A 249 18.95 9.11 24.59
N LEU A 250 18.65 7.93 24.04
CA LEU A 250 19.64 6.90 23.71
C LEU A 250 20.63 7.40 22.64
N SER A 251 20.13 8.09 21.62
CA SER A 251 20.92 8.71 20.55
C SER A 251 21.87 9.79 21.09
N ALA A 252 21.40 10.67 21.99
CA ALA A 252 22.25 11.67 22.65
C ALA A 252 23.31 11.03 23.56
N TYR A 253 22.97 9.94 24.26
CA TYR A 253 23.91 9.16 25.05
C TYR A 253 25.00 8.50 24.17
N GLN A 254 24.62 7.92 23.03
CA GLN A 254 25.55 7.34 22.05
C GLN A 254 26.52 8.39 21.48
N ILE A 255 26.06 9.61 21.21
CA ILE A 255 26.93 10.73 20.76
C ILE A 255 27.90 11.14 21.89
N ARG A 256 27.46 11.17 23.15
CA ARG A 256 28.28 11.50 24.32
C ARG A 256 29.39 10.47 24.55
N CYS A 257 29.05 9.18 24.53
CA CYS A 257 30.00 8.09 24.77
C CYS A 257 30.90 7.79 23.56
N GLY A 258 30.41 8.05 22.34
CA GLY A 258 31.11 7.71 21.10
C GLY A 258 30.97 6.23 20.72
N TYR A 259 31.26 5.92 19.47
CA TYR A 259 31.21 4.55 18.94
C TYR A 259 32.43 3.73 19.38
N PRO A 260 32.27 2.44 19.71
CA PRO A 260 33.40 1.56 19.98
C PRO A 260 34.16 1.23 18.68
N THR A 261 35.42 0.80 18.81
CA THR A 261 36.24 0.39 17.68
C THR A 261 35.67 -0.83 16.94
N ARG A 262 35.05 -1.76 17.69
CA ARG A 262 34.38 -2.97 17.17
C ARG A 262 32.86 -2.80 17.16
N ILE A 263 32.27 -2.69 15.97
CA ILE A 263 30.82 -2.64 15.74
C ILE A 263 30.30 -3.77 14.84
N LEU A 264 31.17 -4.48 14.11
CA LEU A 264 30.75 -5.43 13.08
C LEU A 264 30.21 -6.74 13.70
N GLY A 265 29.19 -7.31 13.05
CA GLY A 265 28.46 -8.49 13.51
C GLY A 265 27.01 -8.20 13.97
N ASN A 266 26.34 -9.24 14.47
CA ASN A 266 24.96 -9.16 14.96
C ASN A 266 24.93 -9.12 16.50
N PHE A 267 24.03 -8.32 17.08
CA PHE A 267 23.92 -8.19 18.54
C PHE A 267 23.38 -9.47 19.20
N LEU A 268 22.53 -10.23 18.49
CA LEU A 268 21.97 -11.50 18.96
C LEU A 268 23.02 -12.62 18.99
N THR A 269 24.02 -12.60 18.13
CA THR A 269 24.99 -13.71 18.01
C THR A 269 26.13 -13.65 19.05
N LYS A 270 26.15 -12.61 19.91
CA LYS A 270 27.15 -12.42 20.97
C LYS A 270 27.14 -13.50 22.08
N LYS A 271 26.13 -14.37 22.17
CA LYS A 271 26.03 -15.49 23.15
C LYS A 271 25.34 -16.72 22.55
N TYR A 272 25.87 -17.91 22.84
CA TYR A 272 25.29 -19.19 22.40
C TYR A 272 24.37 -19.76 23.49
N ASN A 273 23.10 -19.37 23.48
CA ASN A 273 22.08 -19.89 24.39
C ASN A 273 20.73 -20.08 23.68
N HIS A 274 19.82 -20.83 24.29
CA HIS A 274 18.47 -21.07 23.74
C HIS A 274 17.69 -19.77 23.45
N LEU A 275 17.82 -18.74 24.30
CA LEU A 275 17.10 -17.49 24.15
C LEU A 275 17.53 -16.76 22.87
N ASN A 276 18.84 -16.63 22.65
CA ASN A 276 19.43 -16.01 21.47
C ASN A 276 19.17 -16.84 20.20
N LEU A 277 19.09 -18.18 20.30
CA LEU A 277 18.64 -19.03 19.19
C LEU A 277 17.20 -18.69 18.77
N PHE A 278 16.24 -18.67 19.70
CA PHE A 278 14.85 -18.33 19.39
C PHE A 278 14.69 -16.87 18.94
N LEU A 279 15.39 -15.91 19.55
CA LEU A 279 15.38 -14.52 19.11
C LEU A 279 16.01 -14.33 17.72
N PHE A 280 17.06 -15.08 17.39
CA PHE A 280 17.69 -15.03 16.06
C PHE A 280 16.84 -15.69 14.98
N GLN A 281 16.17 -16.81 15.30
CA GLN A 281 15.16 -17.40 14.41
C GLN A 281 13.97 -16.45 14.22
N GLY A 282 13.44 -15.85 15.29
CA GLY A 282 12.39 -14.83 15.22
C GLY A 282 12.80 -13.62 14.38
N PHE A 283 14.05 -13.15 14.52
CA PHE A 283 14.64 -12.09 13.70
C PHE A 283 14.71 -12.47 12.21
N ARG A 284 15.03 -13.74 11.88
CA ARG A 284 15.01 -14.25 10.49
C ARG A 284 13.60 -14.47 9.92
N LEU A 285 12.56 -14.52 10.76
CA LEU A 285 11.16 -14.64 10.32
C LEU A 285 10.51 -13.30 9.98
N VAL A 286 11.15 -12.16 10.27
CA VAL A 286 10.63 -10.84 9.87
C VAL A 286 10.98 -10.58 8.40
N PRO A 287 9.99 -10.48 7.50
CA PRO A 287 10.24 -10.34 6.06
C PRO A 287 10.96 -9.02 5.74
N PHE A 288 11.82 -9.04 4.72
CA PHE A 288 12.66 -7.94 4.26
C PHE A 288 13.71 -7.42 5.26
N LEU A 289 13.62 -7.75 6.55
CA LEU A 289 14.50 -7.18 7.58
C LEU A 289 15.94 -7.71 7.47
N VAL A 290 16.11 -9.01 7.18
CA VAL A 290 17.44 -9.61 7.00
C VAL A 290 18.09 -9.12 5.71
N GLU A 291 17.30 -9.03 4.65
CA GLU A 291 17.72 -8.62 3.31
C GLU A 291 18.13 -7.14 3.30
N LEU A 292 17.27 -6.25 3.84
CA LEU A 292 17.59 -4.84 3.99
C LEU A 292 18.79 -4.63 4.91
N ARG A 293 18.91 -5.40 6.00
CA ARG A 293 20.12 -5.35 6.85
C ARG A 293 21.36 -5.72 6.05
N ALA A 294 21.36 -6.86 5.36
CA ALA A 294 22.56 -7.35 4.67
C ALA A 294 22.99 -6.41 3.54
N VAL A 295 22.03 -5.84 2.80
CA VAL A 295 22.30 -4.80 1.78
C VAL A 295 22.81 -3.50 2.41
N MET A 296 22.21 -3.00 3.49
CA MET A 296 22.71 -1.79 4.17
C MET A 296 24.10 -1.99 4.77
N ASP A 297 24.35 -3.16 5.37
CA ASP A 297 25.65 -3.50 5.95
C ASP A 297 26.73 -3.62 4.86
N TRP A 298 26.40 -4.14 3.67
CA TRP A 298 27.29 -4.15 2.49
C TRP A 298 27.54 -2.75 1.91
N VAL A 299 26.50 -1.91 1.72
CA VAL A 299 26.65 -0.57 1.10
C VAL A 299 27.52 0.39 1.90
N TRP A 300 27.52 0.28 3.25
CA TRP A 300 28.22 1.24 4.11
C TRP A 300 29.49 0.70 4.77
N THR A 301 29.81 -0.58 4.66
CA THR A 301 31.09 -1.17 5.09
C THR A 301 32.07 -1.15 3.92
N ASP A 302 33.32 -0.77 4.15
CA ASP A 302 34.36 -0.87 3.13
C ASP A 302 34.79 -2.35 3.00
N THR A 303 34.58 -2.97 1.83
CA THR A 303 34.83 -4.40 1.53
C THR A 303 35.13 -4.60 0.05
N THR A 304 35.88 -5.63 -0.34
CA THR A 304 36.06 -5.99 -1.77
C THR A 304 35.00 -6.95 -2.29
N LEU A 305 34.24 -7.62 -1.42
CA LEU A 305 33.28 -8.64 -1.85
C LEU A 305 32.06 -8.03 -2.56
N SER A 306 31.67 -8.66 -3.67
CA SER A 306 30.39 -8.40 -4.33
C SER A 306 29.21 -8.73 -3.41
N LEU A 307 28.04 -8.11 -3.66
CA LEU A 307 26.84 -8.34 -2.86
C LEU A 307 26.45 -9.83 -2.77
N SER A 308 26.64 -10.61 -3.84
CA SER A 308 26.38 -12.06 -3.81
C SER A 308 27.33 -12.81 -2.88
N ASN A 309 28.62 -12.48 -2.93
CA ASN A 309 29.63 -13.03 -2.01
C ASN A 309 29.34 -12.63 -0.55
N TRP A 310 28.92 -11.38 -0.31
CA TRP A 310 28.53 -10.88 1.01
C TRP A 310 27.33 -11.64 1.58
N MET A 311 26.25 -11.80 0.80
CA MET A 311 25.06 -12.58 1.19
C MET A 311 25.42 -14.04 1.51
N CYS A 312 26.34 -14.64 0.76
CA CYS A 312 26.83 -15.99 1.01
C CYS A 312 27.54 -16.11 2.37
N VAL A 313 28.40 -15.15 2.74
CA VAL A 313 29.05 -15.12 4.06
C VAL A 313 28.03 -14.96 5.20
N GLU A 314 27.06 -14.06 5.06
CA GLU A 314 26.03 -13.83 6.09
C GLU A 314 25.12 -15.06 6.30
N ASP A 315 24.67 -15.74 5.24
CA ASP A 315 23.84 -16.96 5.41
C ASP A 315 24.66 -18.15 5.97
N ILE A 316 25.89 -18.36 5.49
CA ILE A 316 26.81 -19.34 6.09
C ILE A 316 26.98 -19.08 7.58
N TYR A 317 27.22 -17.82 7.98
CA TYR A 317 27.35 -17.44 9.38
C TYR A 317 26.05 -17.65 10.17
N ALA A 318 24.90 -17.29 9.61
CA ALA A 318 23.59 -17.46 10.24
C ALA A 318 23.25 -18.94 10.50
N ASN A 319 23.51 -19.81 9.53
CA ASN A 319 23.25 -21.25 9.63
C ASN A 319 24.24 -21.91 10.61
N ILE A 320 25.53 -21.58 10.54
CA ILE A 320 26.55 -22.04 11.49
C ILE A 320 26.27 -21.55 12.92
N PHE A 321 25.73 -20.34 13.12
CA PHE A 321 25.32 -19.85 14.44
C PHE A 321 24.14 -20.65 15.02
N ILE A 322 23.14 -21.01 14.20
CA ILE A 322 22.01 -21.86 14.60
C ILE A 322 22.52 -23.24 15.04
N ILE A 323 23.37 -23.87 14.23
CA ILE A 323 23.98 -25.17 14.55
C ILE A 323 24.81 -25.08 15.84
N LYS A 324 25.64 -24.03 16.01
CA LYS A 324 26.40 -23.80 17.25
C LYS A 324 25.49 -23.74 18.47
N CYS A 325 24.39 -22.99 18.42
CA CYS A 325 23.46 -22.89 19.55
C CYS A 325 22.73 -24.21 19.85
N SER A 326 22.44 -25.02 18.83
CA SER A 326 21.89 -26.37 18.98
C SER A 326 22.90 -27.31 19.66
N ARG A 327 24.13 -27.38 19.15
CA ARG A 327 25.21 -28.23 19.70
C ARG A 327 25.61 -27.80 21.13
N GLU A 328 25.64 -26.51 21.46
CA GLU A 328 25.84 -26.06 22.87
C GLU A 328 24.65 -26.39 23.79
N THR A 329 23.43 -26.39 23.26
CA THR A 329 22.24 -26.85 23.98
C THR A 329 22.33 -28.35 24.31
N GLU A 330 22.70 -29.17 23.33
CA GLU A 330 22.88 -30.62 23.49
C GLU A 330 24.01 -30.95 24.48
N LYS A 331 25.13 -30.21 24.46
CA LYS A 331 26.21 -30.32 25.46
C LYS A 331 25.73 -29.97 26.87
N LYS A 332 24.87 -28.95 27.01
CA LYS A 332 24.37 -28.49 28.32
C LYS A 332 23.25 -29.37 28.89
N TYR A 333 22.43 -29.97 28.02
CA TYR A 333 21.31 -30.84 28.41
C TYR A 333 21.41 -32.20 27.68
N PRO A 334 22.48 -32.98 27.94
CA PRO A 334 22.77 -34.20 27.21
C PRO A 334 21.67 -35.25 27.41
N GLN A 335 21.23 -35.85 26.32
CA GLN A 335 20.24 -36.94 26.34
C GLN A 335 20.96 -38.28 26.19
N PRO A 336 20.79 -39.24 27.12
CA PRO A 336 21.42 -40.55 27.03
C PRO A 336 20.98 -41.30 25.77
N LYS A 337 21.96 -41.85 25.04
CA LYS A 337 21.76 -42.57 23.78
C LYS A 337 20.80 -43.75 23.99
N GLY A 338 19.93 -44.01 23.00
CA GLY A 338 18.96 -45.11 23.02
C GLY A 338 17.70 -44.90 23.89
N GLN A 339 17.60 -43.84 24.69
CA GLN A 339 16.41 -43.63 25.53
C GLN A 339 15.23 -43.00 24.79
N LYS A 340 14.00 -43.39 25.19
CA LYS A 340 12.74 -42.90 24.61
C LYS A 340 12.53 -41.42 24.98
N LYS A 341 12.34 -40.54 23.97
CA LYS A 341 12.00 -39.12 24.16
C LYS A 341 10.75 -38.98 25.05
N LYS A 342 10.76 -38.02 25.99
CA LYS A 342 9.66 -37.80 26.97
C LYS A 342 8.31 -37.60 26.27
N LYS A 343 7.25 -38.31 26.72
CA LYS A 343 5.89 -38.25 26.15
C LYS A 343 5.40 -36.81 25.95
N ILE A 344 5.56 -35.95 26.97
CA ILE A 344 5.08 -34.56 26.93
C ILE A 344 5.67 -33.72 25.79
N VAL A 345 6.93 -33.97 25.39
CA VAL A 345 7.55 -33.27 24.25
C VAL A 345 6.95 -33.75 22.94
N LYS A 346 6.70 -35.06 22.79
CA LYS A 346 6.06 -35.63 21.59
C LYS A 346 4.63 -35.11 21.42
N TYR A 347 3.80 -35.19 22.47
CA TYR A 347 2.39 -34.78 22.38
C TYR A 347 2.23 -33.26 22.35
N GLY A 348 3.07 -32.50 23.06
CA GLY A 348 3.05 -31.03 23.01
C GLY A 348 3.44 -30.50 21.62
N MET A 349 4.63 -30.85 21.12
CA MET A 349 5.11 -30.34 19.83
C MET A 349 4.30 -30.91 18.65
N GLY A 350 4.03 -32.22 18.64
CA GLY A 350 3.25 -32.86 17.59
C GLY A 350 1.77 -32.44 17.59
N GLY A 351 1.17 -32.33 18.77
CA GLY A 351 -0.22 -31.87 18.92
C GLY A 351 -0.39 -30.41 18.51
N LEU A 352 0.59 -29.54 18.81
CA LEU A 352 0.59 -28.15 18.36
C LEU A 352 0.70 -28.04 16.83
N ILE A 353 1.57 -28.83 16.18
CA ILE A 353 1.67 -28.87 14.72
C ILE A 353 0.37 -29.35 14.07
N VAL A 354 -0.23 -30.43 14.59
CA VAL A 354 -1.53 -30.95 14.11
C VAL A 354 -2.65 -29.94 14.31
N PHE A 355 -2.70 -29.26 15.46
CA PHE A 355 -3.67 -28.19 15.73
C PHE A 355 -3.54 -27.03 14.74
N PHE A 356 -2.33 -26.50 14.50
CA PHE A 356 -2.13 -25.44 13.52
C PHE A 356 -2.51 -25.86 12.09
N LEU A 357 -2.23 -27.11 11.68
CA LEU A 357 -2.63 -27.63 10.38
C LEU A 357 -4.16 -27.73 10.25
N ILE A 358 -4.86 -28.17 11.30
CA ILE A 358 -6.32 -28.16 11.37
C ILE A 358 -6.85 -26.72 11.30
N CYS A 359 -6.28 -25.77 12.04
CA CYS A 359 -6.67 -24.36 11.97
C CYS A 359 -6.51 -23.77 10.56
N ILE A 360 -5.40 -24.04 9.86
CA ILE A 360 -5.17 -23.58 8.49
C ILE A 360 -6.28 -24.03 7.52
N ILE A 361 -6.79 -25.26 7.68
CA ILE A 361 -7.86 -25.81 6.83
C ILE A 361 -9.23 -25.28 7.24
N TRP A 362 -9.56 -25.28 8.54
CA TRP A 362 -10.92 -25.04 9.01
C TRP A 362 -11.24 -23.58 9.35
N PHE A 363 -10.26 -22.76 9.75
CA PHE A 363 -10.49 -21.35 10.09
C PHE A 363 -11.03 -20.53 8.91
N PRO A 364 -10.53 -20.67 7.66
CA PRO A 364 -11.10 -19.96 6.52
C PRO A 364 -12.57 -20.31 6.25
N LEU A 365 -12.96 -21.59 6.42
CA LEU A 365 -14.36 -22.03 6.25
C LEU A 365 -15.29 -21.41 7.29
N LEU A 366 -14.85 -21.33 8.55
CA LEU A 366 -15.59 -20.66 9.63
C LEU A 366 -15.66 -19.14 9.43
N PHE A 367 -14.61 -18.52 8.88
CA PHE A 367 -14.61 -17.10 8.55
C PHE A 367 -15.59 -16.78 7.41
N ILE A 368 -15.62 -17.62 6.37
CA ILE A 368 -16.53 -17.47 5.22
C ILE A 368 -18.00 -17.55 5.63
N SER A 369 -18.38 -18.46 6.54
CA SER A 369 -19.77 -18.58 6.98
C SER A 369 -20.22 -17.38 7.81
N LEU A 370 -19.34 -16.80 8.63
CA LEU A 370 -19.60 -15.56 9.37
C LEU A 370 -19.81 -14.36 8.43
N VAL A 371 -18.89 -14.15 7.47
CA VAL A 371 -18.95 -13.01 6.54
C VAL A 371 -20.19 -13.03 5.64
N ARG A 372 -20.63 -14.21 5.19
CA ARG A 372 -21.85 -14.35 4.36
C ARG A 372 -23.16 -13.98 5.09
N SER A 373 -23.16 -13.91 6.43
CA SER A 373 -24.40 -13.73 7.21
C SER A 373 -24.90 -12.28 7.33
N VAL A 374 -24.14 -11.29 6.85
CA VAL A 374 -24.30 -9.88 7.31
C VAL A 374 -24.59 -8.87 6.19
N VAL A 375 -24.55 -9.27 4.91
CA VAL A 375 -24.53 -8.29 3.80
C VAL A 375 -25.59 -8.53 2.72
N GLY A 376 -26.82 -8.11 3.04
CA GLY A 376 -27.87 -7.83 2.06
C GLY A 376 -28.60 -6.55 2.48
N VAL A 377 -28.54 -5.51 1.65
CA VAL A 377 -29.17 -4.21 1.93
C VAL A 377 -30.57 -4.19 1.32
N VAL A 378 -31.54 -3.67 2.08
CA VAL A 378 -32.95 -3.51 1.65
C VAL A 378 -33.03 -2.49 0.51
N ASN A 379 -33.71 -2.84 -0.58
CA ASN A 379 -33.66 -2.09 -1.85
C ASN A 379 -35.04 -1.56 -2.29
N HIS A 380 -35.58 -0.58 -1.55
CA HIS A 380 -36.89 0.01 -1.84
C HIS A 380 -36.90 0.81 -3.16
N PRO A 381 -38.01 0.79 -3.93
CA PRO A 381 -38.22 1.74 -5.01
C PRO A 381 -38.42 3.16 -4.47
N VAL A 382 -37.89 4.14 -5.20
CA VAL A 382 -38.04 5.59 -4.94
C VAL A 382 -39.19 6.16 -5.76
N ASP A 383 -39.39 5.64 -6.98
CA ASP A 383 -40.58 5.86 -7.79
C ASP A 383 -41.14 4.51 -8.29
N VAL A 384 -42.47 4.41 -8.29
CA VAL A 384 -43.24 3.32 -8.92
C VAL A 384 -44.13 3.95 -10.00
N THR A 385 -43.76 3.74 -11.27
CA THR A 385 -44.53 4.25 -12.41
C THR A 385 -45.35 3.13 -13.05
N VAL A 386 -46.65 3.34 -13.23
CA VAL A 386 -47.58 2.41 -13.87
C VAL A 386 -48.26 3.07 -15.07
N THR A 387 -48.32 2.36 -16.19
CA THR A 387 -48.92 2.82 -17.45
C THR A 387 -49.89 1.79 -18.02
N VAL A 388 -50.97 2.27 -18.62
CA VAL A 388 -51.90 1.46 -19.42
C VAL A 388 -51.93 2.00 -20.84
N LYS A 389 -51.46 1.18 -21.78
CA LYS A 389 -51.41 1.47 -23.23
C LYS A 389 -52.36 0.54 -23.98
N LEU A 390 -52.87 1.00 -25.10
CA LEU A 390 -53.77 0.24 -25.97
C LEU A 390 -53.23 0.32 -27.40
N GLY A 391 -52.92 -0.83 -27.99
CA GLY A 391 -52.20 -0.89 -29.28
C GLY A 391 -50.87 -0.13 -29.24
N GLY A 392 -50.57 0.60 -30.31
CA GLY A 392 -49.43 1.51 -30.41
C GLY A 392 -49.74 2.98 -30.07
N TYR A 393 -50.90 3.26 -29.47
CA TYR A 393 -51.37 4.63 -29.21
C TYR A 393 -50.79 5.24 -27.92
N GLU A 394 -50.97 6.56 -27.76
CA GLU A 394 -50.71 7.30 -26.53
C GLU A 394 -51.36 6.61 -25.30
N PRO A 395 -50.65 6.51 -24.16
CA PRO A 395 -51.14 5.82 -22.97
C PRO A 395 -52.47 6.42 -22.51
N LEU A 396 -53.42 5.55 -22.17
CA LEU A 396 -54.70 5.95 -21.62
C LEU A 396 -54.49 6.50 -20.20
N PHE A 397 -53.71 5.78 -19.40
CA PHE A 397 -53.38 6.11 -18.02
C PHE A 397 -51.87 6.05 -17.81
N THR A 398 -51.33 7.03 -17.09
CA THR A 398 -49.96 7.04 -16.56
C THR A 398 -49.98 7.67 -15.17
N MET A 399 -49.39 7.00 -14.19
CA MET A 399 -49.21 7.50 -12.83
C MET A 399 -47.83 7.10 -12.30
N SER A 400 -47.18 8.02 -11.59
CA SER A 400 -45.85 7.85 -10.98
C SER A 400 -45.94 8.18 -9.50
N VAL A 401 -45.56 7.23 -8.65
CA VAL A 401 -45.79 7.26 -7.20
C VAL A 401 -44.47 7.36 -6.46
N GLN A 402 -44.29 8.47 -5.74
CA GLN A 402 -43.07 8.76 -5.00
C GLN A 402 -43.14 8.30 -3.53
N GLN A 403 -41.99 8.36 -2.86
CA GLN A 403 -41.70 7.82 -1.52
C GLN A 403 -42.71 8.11 -0.39
N GLN A 404 -43.57 9.13 -0.47
CA GLN A 404 -44.62 9.37 0.54
C GLN A 404 -45.81 8.40 0.43
N SER A 405 -46.07 7.91 -0.78
CA SER A 405 -47.15 6.95 -1.10
C SER A 405 -46.63 5.52 -1.29
N ILE A 406 -45.32 5.32 -1.21
CA ILE A 406 -44.66 4.01 -1.07
C ILE A 406 -44.39 3.77 0.42
N GLN A 407 -45.13 2.86 1.04
CA GLN A 407 -45.07 2.62 2.49
C GLN A 407 -44.48 1.23 2.76
N PRO A 408 -43.45 1.09 3.62
CA PRO A 408 -42.93 -0.23 3.99
C PRO A 408 -43.95 -1.04 4.77
N TYR A 409 -43.93 -2.36 4.62
CA TYR A 409 -44.82 -3.25 5.35
C TYR A 409 -44.57 -3.19 6.86
N THR A 410 -45.64 -3.09 7.64
CA THR A 410 -45.59 -3.29 9.10
C THR A 410 -45.61 -4.78 9.43
N GLN A 411 -45.09 -5.13 10.61
CA GLN A 411 -45.10 -6.51 11.10
C GLN A 411 -46.53 -7.09 11.18
N GLU A 412 -47.54 -6.28 11.53
CA GLU A 412 -48.95 -6.69 11.56
C GLU A 412 -49.51 -6.99 10.16
N GLN A 413 -49.13 -6.20 9.15
CA GLN A 413 -49.50 -6.46 7.75
C GLN A 413 -48.83 -7.74 7.23
N TYR A 414 -47.57 -8.00 7.59
CA TYR A 414 -46.87 -9.24 7.23
C TYR A 414 -47.50 -10.49 7.88
N VAL A 415 -47.91 -10.40 9.15
CA VAL A 415 -48.69 -11.45 9.83
C VAL A 415 -50.07 -11.63 9.19
N SER A 416 -50.68 -10.56 8.70
CA SER A 416 -51.97 -10.63 7.98
C SER A 416 -51.82 -11.30 6.60
N LEU A 417 -50.76 -10.97 5.86
CA LEU A 417 -50.44 -11.55 4.55
C LEU A 417 -50.14 -13.05 4.67
N THR A 418 -49.25 -13.45 5.59
CA THR A 418 -48.93 -14.86 5.86
C THR A 418 -50.14 -15.65 6.36
N LYS A 419 -51.05 -15.04 7.12
CA LYS A 419 -52.33 -15.66 7.48
C LYS A 419 -53.27 -15.85 6.28
N TRP A 420 -53.30 -14.92 5.33
CA TRP A 420 -54.17 -15.00 4.13
C TRP A 420 -53.69 -16.08 3.15
N PHE A 421 -52.37 -16.26 3.03
CA PHE A 421 -51.75 -17.28 2.16
C PHE A 421 -51.42 -18.61 2.88
N GLY A 422 -51.76 -18.76 4.16
CA GLY A 422 -51.30 -19.87 5.00
C GLY A 422 -51.60 -21.28 4.48
N ASP A 423 -52.73 -21.46 3.81
CA ASP A 423 -53.13 -22.74 3.20
C ASP A 423 -52.39 -23.07 1.89
N ASN A 424 -51.69 -22.10 1.29
CA ASN A 424 -50.92 -22.26 0.07
C ASN A 424 -49.41 -22.37 0.37
N ALA A 425 -48.93 -23.61 0.44
CA ALA A 425 -47.53 -23.91 0.73
C ALA A 425 -46.51 -23.24 -0.23
N VAL A 426 -46.86 -23.05 -1.52
CA VAL A 426 -45.97 -22.42 -2.51
C VAL A 426 -45.89 -20.90 -2.26
N ALA A 427 -47.02 -20.25 -2.00
CA ALA A 427 -47.05 -18.84 -1.62
C ALA A 427 -46.29 -18.59 -0.31
N MET A 428 -46.45 -19.45 0.69
CA MET A 428 -45.71 -19.36 1.96
C MET A 428 -44.21 -19.58 1.80
N GLN A 429 -43.77 -20.47 0.90
CA GLN A 429 -42.35 -20.62 0.56
C GLN A 429 -41.77 -19.35 -0.08
N PHE A 430 -42.53 -18.66 -0.94
CA PHE A 430 -42.09 -17.38 -1.51
C PHE A 430 -42.05 -16.27 -0.46
N ILE A 431 -43.15 -16.07 0.29
CA ILE A 431 -43.27 -14.97 1.27
C ILE A 431 -42.17 -15.07 2.34
N THR A 432 -41.82 -16.28 2.80
CA THR A 432 -40.80 -16.48 3.85
C THR A 432 -39.34 -16.27 3.40
N LEU A 433 -39.09 -15.98 2.11
CA LEU A 433 -37.78 -15.48 1.65
C LEU A 433 -37.55 -14.00 1.99
N TYR A 434 -38.63 -13.26 2.26
CA TYR A 434 -38.61 -11.81 2.49
C TYR A 434 -38.95 -11.46 3.94
N SER A 435 -38.30 -10.43 4.46
CA SER A 435 -38.65 -9.79 5.74
C SER A 435 -39.82 -8.81 5.51
N TYR A 436 -40.53 -8.40 6.56
CA TYR A 436 -41.52 -7.30 6.45
C TYR A 436 -40.88 -6.00 5.91
N GLU A 437 -39.58 -5.79 6.19
CA GLU A 437 -38.80 -4.65 5.71
C GLU A 437 -38.53 -4.67 4.20
N ASP A 438 -38.55 -5.86 3.56
CA ASP A 438 -38.25 -6.03 2.14
C ASP A 438 -39.47 -5.75 1.24
N ILE A 439 -40.65 -5.69 1.84
CA ILE A 439 -41.93 -5.54 1.16
C ILE A 439 -42.40 -4.09 1.31
N VAL A 440 -42.83 -3.47 0.22
CA VAL A 440 -43.45 -2.13 0.24
C VAL A 440 -44.80 -2.14 -0.46
N THR A 441 -45.71 -1.31 0.01
CA THR A 441 -47.00 -1.01 -0.63
C THR A 441 -46.88 0.32 -1.37
N ALA A 442 -47.03 0.30 -2.69
CA ALA A 442 -47.26 1.49 -3.48
C ALA A 442 -48.76 1.78 -3.58
N ASN A 443 -49.17 2.95 -3.11
CA ASN A 443 -50.55 3.44 -3.22
C ASN A 443 -50.68 4.31 -4.48
N ILE A 444 -51.14 3.72 -5.58
CA ILE A 444 -51.23 4.36 -6.90
C ILE A 444 -52.58 5.07 -7.02
N GLU A 445 -52.59 6.37 -7.32
CA GLU A 445 -53.84 7.11 -7.54
C GLU A 445 -54.53 6.69 -8.85
N GLY A 446 -55.85 6.49 -8.78
CA GLY A 446 -56.68 5.99 -9.87
C GLY A 446 -57.13 7.03 -10.90
N SER A 447 -56.65 8.26 -10.85
CA SER A 447 -56.84 9.26 -11.92
C SER A 447 -55.50 9.49 -12.62
N SER A 448 -55.46 9.46 -13.96
CA SER A 448 -54.20 9.64 -14.70
C SER A 448 -53.52 10.96 -14.33
N GLY A 449 -52.23 10.90 -14.00
CA GLY A 449 -51.40 12.07 -13.69
C GLY A 449 -51.10 12.94 -14.93
N SER A 450 -51.56 12.51 -16.11
CA SER A 450 -51.47 13.25 -17.36
C SER A 450 -52.77 13.21 -18.17
N VAL A 451 -53.06 14.34 -18.82
CA VAL A 451 -54.13 14.48 -19.83
C VAL A 451 -53.80 13.62 -21.05
N TRP A 452 -54.80 12.95 -21.61
CA TRP A 452 -54.65 12.04 -22.75
C TRP A 452 -54.35 12.82 -24.05
N ARG A 453 -53.10 12.77 -24.52
CA ARG A 453 -52.59 13.59 -25.63
C ARG A 453 -52.82 13.01 -27.03
N ILE A 454 -53.81 12.14 -27.21
CA ILE A 454 -54.07 11.51 -28.51
C ILE A 454 -54.43 12.54 -29.58
N SER A 455 -53.85 12.41 -30.78
CA SER A 455 -54.19 13.29 -31.90
C SER A 455 -55.61 13.01 -32.42
N PRO A 456 -56.36 14.02 -32.93
CA PRO A 456 -57.67 13.79 -33.52
C PRO A 456 -57.75 12.69 -34.59
N PRO A 457 -56.82 12.58 -35.57
CA PRO A 457 -56.84 11.47 -36.52
C PRO A 457 -56.49 10.13 -35.86
N SER A 458 -55.51 10.07 -34.94
CA SER A 458 -55.21 8.85 -34.18
C SER A 458 -56.40 8.37 -33.36
N ARG A 459 -57.21 9.29 -32.82
CA ARG A 459 -58.44 8.97 -32.10
C ARG A 459 -59.53 8.41 -33.01
N GLN A 460 -59.66 8.91 -34.24
CA GLN A 460 -60.60 8.38 -35.22
C GLN A 460 -60.21 6.97 -35.67
N GLU A 461 -58.92 6.72 -35.91
CA GLU A 461 -58.42 5.40 -36.28
C GLU A 461 -58.56 4.41 -35.11
N LEU A 462 -58.23 4.80 -33.88
CA LEU A 462 -58.46 4.00 -32.67
C LEU A 462 -59.94 3.58 -32.50
N ILE A 463 -60.89 4.49 -32.76
CA ILE A 463 -62.33 4.16 -32.70
C ILE A 463 -62.73 3.20 -33.84
N LYS A 464 -62.14 3.37 -35.02
CA LYS A 464 -62.36 2.51 -36.20
C LYS A 464 -61.78 1.10 -36.02
N GLU A 465 -60.64 0.96 -35.34
CA GLU A 465 -60.07 -0.33 -34.95
C GLU A 465 -60.89 -0.99 -33.83
N LEU A 466 -61.33 -0.24 -32.81
CA LEU A 466 -62.21 -0.75 -31.73
C LEU A 466 -63.59 -1.20 -32.20
N LEU A 467 -64.07 -0.69 -33.33
CA LEU A 467 -65.31 -1.13 -33.99
C LEU A 467 -65.06 -2.19 -35.08
N GLY A 468 -63.80 -2.53 -35.35
CA GLY A 468 -63.38 -3.58 -36.28
C GLY A 468 -63.31 -4.96 -35.62
N SER A 469 -62.92 -5.95 -36.41
CA SER A 469 -62.72 -7.35 -35.97
C SER A 469 -61.23 -7.70 -35.85
N ALA A 470 -60.39 -6.76 -35.42
CA ALA A 470 -58.95 -6.93 -35.29
C ALA A 470 -58.54 -6.96 -33.81
N ASP A 471 -57.71 -7.93 -33.44
CA ASP A 471 -57.23 -8.08 -32.06
C ASP A 471 -56.29 -6.92 -31.67
N MET A 472 -56.71 -6.09 -30.70
CA MET A 472 -55.88 -5.00 -30.18
C MET A 472 -55.37 -5.30 -28.76
N THR A 473 -54.04 -5.23 -28.58
CA THR A 473 -53.41 -5.54 -27.28
C THR A 473 -53.57 -4.39 -26.29
N LEU A 474 -54.29 -4.62 -25.19
CA LEU A 474 -54.20 -3.81 -23.98
C LEU A 474 -52.94 -4.22 -23.20
N ARG A 475 -52.09 -3.25 -22.84
CA ARG A 475 -50.83 -3.48 -22.13
C ARG A 475 -50.81 -2.68 -20.82
N LEU A 476 -50.77 -3.40 -19.70
CA LEU A 476 -50.36 -2.85 -18.41
C LEU A 476 -48.83 -3.01 -18.29
N ALA A 477 -48.13 -1.96 -17.90
CA ALA A 477 -46.68 -2.00 -17.66
C ALA A 477 -46.32 -1.16 -16.43
N TRP A 478 -45.38 -1.69 -15.63
CA TRP A 478 -44.85 -1.05 -14.41
C TRP A 478 -43.33 -0.88 -14.54
N ASN A 479 -42.80 0.16 -13.88
CA ASN A 479 -41.37 0.45 -13.78
C ASN A 479 -41.04 0.83 -12.34
N PHE A 480 -39.89 0.36 -11.83
CA PHE A 480 -39.44 0.56 -10.45
C PHE A 480 -38.08 1.26 -10.44
N GLN A 481 -38.07 2.56 -10.20
CA GLN A 481 -36.82 3.31 -10.09
C GLN A 481 -36.23 3.10 -8.68
N ARG A 482 -35.15 2.32 -8.58
CA ARG A 482 -34.41 2.09 -7.33
C ARG A 482 -33.15 2.95 -7.28
N SER A 483 -32.76 3.42 -6.09
CA SER A 483 -31.58 4.27 -5.90
C SER A 483 -30.49 3.53 -5.12
N TYR A 484 -29.35 3.30 -5.76
CA TYR A 484 -28.16 2.72 -5.12
C TYR A 484 -27.26 3.82 -4.56
N TYR A 485 -26.92 3.72 -3.27
CA TYR A 485 -25.95 4.61 -2.62
C TYR A 485 -24.51 4.22 -3.01
N LEU A 486 -24.04 4.69 -4.16
CA LEU A 486 -22.69 4.49 -4.70
C LEU A 486 -22.10 5.82 -5.20
N ASN A 487 -21.64 6.66 -4.26
CA ASN A 487 -21.09 7.99 -4.51
C ASN A 487 -22.14 8.97 -5.14
N PRO A 488 -21.85 10.27 -5.39
CA PRO A 488 -22.90 11.29 -5.53
C PRO A 488 -23.51 11.37 -6.94
N VAL A 489 -23.81 10.21 -7.55
CA VAL A 489 -24.51 10.08 -8.83
C VAL A 489 -25.63 9.07 -8.64
N CYS A 490 -26.89 9.52 -8.70
CA CYS A 490 -28.05 8.65 -8.54
C CYS A 490 -28.29 7.84 -9.82
N TYR A 491 -27.67 6.66 -9.91
CA TYR A 491 -27.88 5.73 -11.02
C TYR A 491 -29.32 5.18 -11.00
N CYS A 492 -30.13 5.69 -11.91
CA CYS A 492 -31.50 5.26 -12.09
C CYS A 492 -31.52 4.05 -13.04
N ILE A 493 -31.61 2.84 -12.50
CA ILE A 493 -31.86 1.65 -13.32
C ILE A 493 -33.34 1.68 -13.74
N GLN A 494 -33.56 1.70 -15.05
CA GLN A 494 -34.88 1.56 -15.66
C GLN A 494 -35.04 0.11 -16.12
N CYS A 495 -36.04 -0.60 -15.59
CA CYS A 495 -36.13 -2.06 -15.72
C CYS A 495 -36.85 -2.48 -17.01
N ASP A 496 -36.16 -2.41 -18.14
CA ASP A 496 -36.61 -2.98 -19.43
C ASP A 496 -36.24 -4.49 -19.59
N ASP A 497 -35.79 -5.15 -18.52
CA ASP A 497 -35.43 -6.58 -18.43
C ASP A 497 -36.53 -7.41 -17.73
N PRO A 498 -36.59 -8.75 -17.91
CA PRO A 498 -37.61 -9.63 -17.29
C PRO A 498 -37.46 -9.80 -15.76
N ALA A 499 -36.63 -8.98 -15.11
CA ALA A 499 -36.35 -9.01 -13.67
C ALA A 499 -37.48 -8.46 -12.78
N CYS A 500 -38.55 -7.90 -13.36
CA CYS A 500 -39.72 -7.36 -12.63
C CYS A 500 -40.99 -8.18 -12.90
N ALA A 501 -40.90 -9.50 -12.84
CA ALA A 501 -41.99 -10.43 -13.08
C ALA A 501 -43.05 -10.44 -11.95
N PRO A 502 -44.31 -10.76 -12.25
CA PRO A 502 -45.34 -11.02 -11.24
C PRO A 502 -45.05 -12.34 -10.50
N VAL A 503 -45.45 -12.43 -9.22
CA VAL A 503 -45.25 -13.61 -8.35
C VAL A 503 -45.99 -14.87 -8.87
N SER A 504 -46.97 -14.70 -9.76
CA SER A 504 -47.62 -15.79 -10.48
C SER A 504 -47.76 -15.46 -11.97
N LEU A 505 -47.53 -16.47 -12.81
CA LEU A 505 -47.72 -16.42 -14.26
C LEU A 505 -49.17 -16.74 -14.69
N SER A 506 -50.08 -17.08 -13.76
CA SER A 506 -51.49 -17.30 -14.08
C SER A 506 -52.28 -15.99 -14.15
N LEU A 507 -53.07 -15.84 -15.22
CA LEU A 507 -54.00 -14.71 -15.41
C LEU A 507 -55.15 -14.71 -14.39
N GLU A 508 -55.44 -15.84 -13.73
CA GLU A 508 -56.52 -15.98 -12.74
C GLU A 508 -56.26 -15.19 -11.44
N GLY A 509 -55.01 -14.78 -11.18
CA GLY A 509 -54.64 -14.01 -9.99
C GLY A 509 -54.84 -12.49 -10.09
N TYR A 510 -55.24 -11.97 -11.25
CA TYR A 510 -55.35 -10.52 -11.49
C TYR A 510 -56.73 -9.98 -11.10
N GLN A 511 -56.75 -8.76 -10.56
CA GLN A 511 -58.01 -8.08 -10.24
C GLN A 511 -58.64 -7.48 -11.50
N ASN A 512 -59.97 -7.59 -11.61
CA ASN A 512 -60.72 -6.94 -12.67
C ASN A 512 -60.68 -5.41 -12.50
N VAL A 513 -60.51 -4.68 -13.61
CA VAL A 513 -60.33 -3.23 -13.64
C VAL A 513 -61.39 -2.58 -14.53
N THR A 514 -61.91 -1.43 -14.10
CA THR A 514 -62.78 -0.55 -14.88
C THR A 514 -62.01 0.70 -15.30
N LEU A 515 -61.96 0.98 -16.61
CA LEU A 515 -61.43 2.22 -17.18
C LEU A 515 -62.58 3.19 -17.47
N SER A 516 -62.39 4.47 -17.17
CA SER A 516 -63.41 5.52 -17.33
C SER A 516 -62.82 6.78 -17.93
N LEU A 517 -63.23 7.13 -19.15
CA LEU A 517 -62.87 8.41 -19.77
C LEU A 517 -63.57 9.57 -19.07
N LYS A 518 -62.80 10.49 -18.50
CA LYS A 518 -63.24 11.78 -17.97
C LYS A 518 -62.99 12.88 -18.99
N ARG A 519 -63.81 13.92 -18.95
CA ARG A 519 -63.69 15.11 -19.80
C ARG A 519 -64.06 16.36 -19.00
N ASP A 520 -63.28 17.41 -19.16
CA ASP A 520 -63.62 18.76 -18.72
C ASP A 520 -63.25 19.77 -19.82
N GLY A 521 -64.24 20.48 -20.35
CA GLY A 521 -64.10 21.28 -21.57
C GLY A 521 -63.50 20.48 -22.73
N SER A 522 -62.29 20.87 -23.16
CA SER A 522 -61.50 20.21 -24.21
C SER A 522 -60.40 19.27 -23.69
N LEU A 523 -60.30 19.07 -22.38
CA LEU A 523 -59.34 18.16 -21.76
C LEU A 523 -60.00 16.81 -21.52
N GLU A 524 -59.32 15.73 -21.89
CA GLU A 524 -59.76 14.35 -21.62
C GLU A 524 -58.66 13.59 -20.89
N TRP A 525 -59.01 12.75 -19.92
CA TRP A 525 -58.09 11.86 -19.22
C TRP A 525 -58.80 10.58 -18.79
N TRP A 526 -58.06 9.54 -18.43
CA TRP A 526 -58.65 8.28 -17.96
C TRP A 526 -58.50 8.12 -16.45
N ASP A 527 -59.60 7.72 -15.81
CA ASP A 527 -59.60 7.13 -14.49
C ASP A 527 -59.56 5.59 -14.63
N ILE A 528 -58.93 4.94 -13.65
CA ILE A 528 -58.77 3.50 -13.49
C ILE A 528 -59.20 3.13 -12.06
N SER A 529 -60.04 2.10 -11.91
CA SER A 529 -60.56 1.66 -10.61
C SER A 529 -60.80 0.16 -10.57
N ILE A 530 -60.70 -0.45 -9.38
CA ILE A 530 -60.96 -1.88 -9.17
C ILE A 530 -62.46 -2.16 -9.39
N ALA A 531 -62.78 -3.14 -10.22
CA ALA A 531 -64.17 -3.47 -10.58
C ALA A 531 -64.94 -4.06 -9.38
N GLY A 532 -66.23 -3.72 -9.28
CA GLY A 532 -67.08 -4.11 -8.14
C GLY A 532 -66.89 -3.27 -6.86
N CYS A 533 -65.93 -2.33 -6.85
CA CYS A 533 -65.67 -1.45 -5.72
C CYS A 533 -66.66 -0.26 -5.68
N ASN A 534 -67.20 0.09 -4.51
CA ASN A 534 -68.14 1.21 -4.37
C ASN A 534 -67.42 2.56 -4.54
N THR A 535 -67.66 3.20 -5.67
CA THR A 535 -67.08 4.49 -6.12
C THR A 535 -67.30 5.67 -5.16
N SER A 536 -68.20 5.54 -4.19
CA SER A 536 -68.42 6.50 -3.10
C SER A 536 -67.28 6.52 -2.07
N SER A 537 -66.45 5.47 -2.01
CA SER A 537 -65.37 5.33 -1.02
C SER A 537 -64.01 5.73 -1.60
N VAL A 538 -63.20 6.43 -0.80
CA VAL A 538 -61.86 6.89 -1.21
C VAL A 538 -60.93 5.72 -1.55
N ALA A 539 -61.06 4.59 -0.84
CA ALA A 539 -60.27 3.38 -1.08
C ALA A 539 -60.41 2.83 -2.51
N CYS A 540 -61.58 2.95 -3.16
CA CYS A 540 -61.78 2.48 -4.54
C CYS A 540 -61.08 3.33 -5.60
N LYS A 541 -60.49 4.48 -5.22
CA LYS A 541 -59.69 5.36 -6.09
C LYS A 541 -58.18 5.17 -5.92
N VAL A 542 -57.74 4.21 -5.12
CA VAL A 542 -56.32 3.92 -4.89
C VAL A 542 -56.06 2.45 -5.22
N LEU A 543 -55.16 2.21 -6.16
CA LEU A 543 -54.72 0.87 -6.54
C LEU A 543 -53.52 0.51 -5.66
N ARG A 544 -53.74 -0.41 -4.72
CA ARG A 544 -52.69 -0.94 -3.84
C ARG A 544 -51.85 -1.97 -4.60
N MET A 545 -50.55 -1.70 -4.76
CA MET A 545 -49.59 -2.64 -5.32
C MET A 545 -48.55 -3.01 -4.25
N ASP A 546 -48.52 -4.27 -3.83
CA ASP A 546 -47.53 -4.78 -2.88
C ASP A 546 -46.34 -5.38 -3.64
N ILE A 547 -45.13 -4.93 -3.30
CA ILE A 547 -43.89 -5.14 -4.06
C ILE A 547 -42.85 -5.77 -3.14
N PHE A 548 -42.43 -6.99 -3.47
CA PHE A 548 -41.32 -7.69 -2.83
C PHE A 548 -40.00 -7.21 -3.45
N ASN A 549 -38.97 -6.90 -2.64
CA ASN A 549 -37.68 -6.42 -3.14
C ASN A 549 -36.55 -7.34 -2.69
N ASP A 550 -35.77 -7.84 -3.65
CA ASP A 550 -34.57 -8.63 -3.35
C ASP A 550 -33.50 -7.76 -2.67
N LYS A 551 -32.90 -8.29 -1.60
CA LYS A 551 -31.76 -7.65 -0.93
C LYS A 551 -30.55 -7.66 -1.86
N VAL A 552 -29.88 -6.53 -1.97
CA VAL A 552 -28.70 -6.36 -2.83
C VAL A 552 -27.41 -6.44 -2.02
N SER A 553 -26.41 -7.11 -2.58
CA SER A 553 -25.04 -7.03 -2.07
C SER A 553 -24.32 -5.81 -2.67
N PRO A 554 -23.44 -5.14 -1.91
CA PRO A 554 -22.53 -4.14 -2.46
C PRO A 554 -21.69 -4.72 -3.61
N PRO A 555 -21.46 -3.97 -4.71
CA PRO A 555 -20.76 -4.50 -5.88
C PRO A 555 -19.31 -4.93 -5.59
N SER A 556 -18.66 -4.35 -4.58
CA SER A 556 -17.36 -4.78 -4.07
C SER A 556 -17.35 -6.23 -3.56
N LEU A 557 -18.50 -6.77 -3.15
CA LEU A 557 -18.68 -8.16 -2.74
C LEU A 557 -19.26 -9.04 -3.87
N GLY A 558 -19.60 -8.48 -5.04
CA GLY A 558 -20.13 -9.21 -6.19
C GLY A 558 -19.17 -10.30 -6.72
N PHE A 559 -17.86 -10.02 -6.72
CA PHE A 559 -16.82 -10.99 -7.08
C PHE A 559 -16.77 -12.22 -6.14
N LEU A 560 -17.31 -12.12 -4.93
CA LEU A 560 -17.33 -13.17 -3.93
C LEU A 560 -18.61 -14.05 -3.99
N ALA A 561 -19.49 -13.80 -4.96
CA ALA A 561 -20.69 -14.61 -5.18
C ALA A 561 -20.35 -16.08 -5.51
N GLY A 562 -21.01 -17.02 -4.81
CA GLY A 562 -21.00 -18.45 -5.12
C GLY A 562 -19.60 -19.08 -5.15
N TYR A 563 -19.11 -19.34 -6.37
CA TYR A 563 -17.91 -20.13 -6.68
C TYR A 563 -16.59 -19.38 -6.43
N GLY A 564 -16.56 -18.05 -6.53
CA GLY A 564 -15.34 -17.26 -6.36
C GLY A 564 -14.66 -17.47 -5.00
N ILE A 565 -15.46 -17.46 -3.92
CA ILE A 565 -14.99 -17.78 -2.56
C ILE A 565 -14.38 -19.19 -2.47
N MET A 566 -15.02 -20.18 -3.07
CA MET A 566 -14.56 -21.58 -2.96
C MET A 566 -13.27 -21.80 -3.74
N GLY A 567 -13.12 -21.16 -4.90
CA GLY A 567 -11.85 -21.11 -5.64
C GLY A 567 -10.74 -20.42 -4.87
N LEU A 568 -11.02 -19.28 -4.23
CA LEU A 568 -10.07 -18.55 -3.38
C LEU A 568 -9.64 -19.39 -2.16
N TYR A 569 -10.59 -20.05 -1.48
CA TYR A 569 -10.31 -20.95 -0.37
C TYR A 569 -9.39 -22.10 -0.79
N VAL A 570 -9.71 -22.80 -1.89
CA VAL A 570 -8.90 -23.89 -2.41
C VAL A 570 -7.51 -23.42 -2.83
N SER A 571 -7.39 -22.25 -3.47
CA SER A 571 -6.08 -21.72 -3.88
C SER A 571 -5.19 -21.38 -2.67
N VAL A 572 -5.74 -20.73 -1.63
CA VAL A 572 -5.03 -20.42 -0.38
C VAL A 572 -4.58 -21.69 0.34
N VAL A 573 -5.47 -22.69 0.49
CA VAL A 573 -5.13 -23.97 1.13
C VAL A 573 -4.08 -24.75 0.33
N LEU A 574 -4.13 -24.73 -1.01
CA LEU A 574 -3.11 -25.38 -1.85
C LEU A 574 -1.76 -24.65 -1.79
N VAL A 575 -1.74 -23.32 -1.75
CA VAL A 575 -0.49 -22.52 -1.60
C VAL A 575 0.15 -22.78 -0.23
N ILE A 576 -0.63 -22.71 0.85
CA ILE A 576 -0.11 -23.01 2.20
C ILE A 576 0.29 -24.49 2.30
N GLY A 577 -0.47 -25.41 1.73
CA GLY A 577 -0.13 -26.84 1.67
C GLY A 577 1.18 -27.12 0.92
N LYS A 578 1.45 -26.42 -0.19
CA LYS A 578 2.72 -26.48 -0.92
C LYS A 578 3.88 -25.91 -0.08
N PHE A 579 3.67 -24.80 0.61
CA PHE A 579 4.66 -24.20 1.51
C PHE A 579 5.00 -25.12 2.70
N VAL A 580 3.99 -25.69 3.36
CA VAL A 580 4.14 -26.69 4.42
C VAL A 580 4.87 -27.93 3.92
N ARG A 581 4.61 -28.39 2.68
CA ARG A 581 5.32 -29.52 2.06
C ARG A 581 6.81 -29.25 1.85
N GLY A 582 7.21 -28.01 1.53
CA GLY A 582 8.62 -27.63 1.35
C GLY A 582 9.47 -27.99 2.57
N PHE A 583 9.04 -27.58 3.77
CA PHE A 583 9.72 -27.86 5.04
C PHE A 583 9.96 -29.35 5.32
N PHE A 584 9.16 -30.26 4.76
CA PHE A 584 9.31 -31.71 4.96
C PHE A 584 10.01 -32.42 3.80
N SER A 585 9.97 -31.86 2.59
CA SER A 585 10.39 -32.55 1.36
C SER A 585 11.84 -32.33 0.97
N GLU A 586 12.49 -31.27 1.45
CA GLU A 586 13.82 -30.84 0.97
C GLU A 586 14.96 -31.10 1.97
N ILE A 587 14.63 -31.50 3.20
CA ILE A 587 15.58 -31.74 4.32
C ILE A 587 16.76 -32.65 3.90
N SER A 588 16.51 -33.66 3.04
CA SER A 588 17.55 -34.60 2.60
C SER A 588 18.74 -33.93 1.87
N HIS A 589 18.52 -32.77 1.24
CA HIS A 589 19.58 -32.05 0.54
C HIS A 589 20.42 -31.16 1.48
N SER A 590 19.86 -30.71 2.60
CA SER A 590 20.56 -29.83 3.55
C SER A 590 21.35 -30.56 4.63
N ILE A 591 21.15 -31.89 4.81
CA ILE A 591 21.86 -32.73 5.80
C ILE A 591 23.36 -32.45 5.86
N MET A 592 24.01 -32.34 4.69
CA MET A 592 25.46 -32.15 4.58
C MET A 592 25.98 -30.79 5.11
N PHE A 593 25.09 -29.82 5.29
CA PHE A 593 25.39 -28.49 5.82
C PHE A 593 24.79 -28.25 7.22
N GLU A 594 23.71 -28.95 7.57
CA GLU A 594 23.04 -28.83 8.87
C GLU A 594 23.63 -29.75 9.95
N GLU A 595 23.86 -31.04 9.66
CA GLU A 595 24.26 -32.02 10.68
C GLU A 595 25.77 -32.08 10.90
N LEU A 596 26.32 -30.92 11.28
CA LEU A 596 27.72 -30.75 11.62
C LEU A 596 27.92 -30.94 13.16
N PRO A 597 28.86 -31.78 13.61
CA PRO A 597 29.01 -32.06 15.05
C PRO A 597 29.74 -30.94 15.81
N CYS A 598 30.83 -30.39 15.27
CA CYS A 598 31.54 -29.26 15.89
C CYS A 598 31.89 -28.17 14.87
N VAL A 599 31.12 -27.08 14.88
CA VAL A 599 31.26 -25.97 13.91
C VAL A 599 32.28 -24.89 14.30
N ASP A 600 32.96 -25.04 15.44
CA ASP A 600 33.75 -23.98 16.08
C ASP A 600 34.87 -23.41 15.19
N ARG A 601 35.44 -24.21 14.28
CA ARG A 601 36.46 -23.75 13.31
C ARG A 601 35.86 -22.90 12.19
N ILE A 602 34.66 -23.25 11.71
CA ILE A 602 33.94 -22.52 10.65
C ILE A 602 33.41 -21.20 11.22
N LEU A 603 32.82 -21.26 12.42
CA LEU A 603 32.36 -20.08 13.14
C LEU A 603 33.52 -19.11 13.42
N LYS A 604 34.69 -19.63 13.83
CA LYS A 604 35.89 -18.79 13.96
C LYS A 604 36.29 -18.15 12.63
N LEU A 605 36.36 -18.91 11.54
CA LEU A 605 36.71 -18.38 10.21
C LEU A 605 35.76 -17.23 9.79
N CYS A 606 34.46 -17.35 10.04
CA CYS A 606 33.49 -16.28 9.79
C CYS A 606 33.73 -15.05 10.68
N THR A 607 34.03 -15.24 11.97
CA THR A 607 34.36 -14.11 12.87
C THR A 607 35.71 -13.46 12.56
N ASP A 608 36.67 -14.21 12.02
CA ASP A 608 37.95 -13.69 11.57
C ASP A 608 37.75 -12.83 10.30
N ILE A 609 36.89 -13.24 9.35
CA ILE A 609 36.47 -12.41 8.20
C ILE A 609 35.84 -11.09 8.66
N PHE A 610 34.89 -11.13 9.61
CA PHE A 610 34.29 -9.91 10.16
C PHE A 610 35.29 -9.01 10.90
N LEU A 611 36.32 -9.58 11.52
CA LEU A 611 37.38 -8.82 12.17
C LEU A 611 38.28 -8.11 11.14
N VAL A 612 38.64 -8.80 10.05
CA VAL A 612 39.49 -8.30 8.96
C VAL A 612 38.82 -7.19 8.15
N ARG A 613 37.51 -7.30 7.90
CA ARG A 613 36.68 -6.17 7.40
C ARG A 613 36.79 -4.91 8.26
N GLU A 614 36.85 -5.09 9.58
CA GLU A 614 36.87 -3.98 10.53
C GLU A 614 38.27 -3.42 10.81
N THR A 615 39.35 -4.15 10.48
CA THR A 615 40.71 -3.59 10.40
C THR A 615 40.99 -2.92 9.05
N GLY A 616 40.29 -3.30 7.99
CA GLY A 616 40.51 -2.81 6.62
C GLY A 616 41.62 -3.54 5.86
N GLU A 617 42.01 -4.73 6.32
CA GLU A 617 43.04 -5.58 5.67
C GLU A 617 42.41 -6.40 4.53
N LEU A 618 41.92 -5.70 3.49
CA LEU A 618 41.03 -6.26 2.47
C LEU A 618 41.60 -7.45 1.68
N GLU A 619 42.92 -7.52 1.46
CA GLU A 619 43.57 -8.66 0.82
C GLU A 619 43.34 -9.97 1.62
N LEU A 620 43.41 -9.88 2.95
CA LEU A 620 43.15 -11.01 3.85
C LEU A 620 41.66 -11.34 3.93
N GLU A 621 40.75 -10.41 3.60
CA GLU A 621 39.32 -10.72 3.44
C GLU A 621 39.12 -11.72 2.30
N GLU A 622 39.76 -11.49 1.15
CA GLU A 622 39.64 -12.36 -0.03
C GLU A 622 40.27 -13.73 0.18
N GLU A 623 41.42 -13.82 0.87
CA GLU A 623 42.02 -15.11 1.23
C GLU A 623 41.10 -15.93 2.15
N LEU A 624 40.57 -15.31 3.21
CA LEU A 624 39.70 -15.99 4.18
C LEU A 624 38.34 -16.35 3.56
N TYR A 625 37.78 -15.50 2.69
CA TYR A 625 36.58 -15.81 1.92
C TYR A 625 36.80 -16.97 0.94
N SER A 626 37.91 -16.95 0.18
CA SER A 626 38.26 -18.03 -0.76
C SER A 626 38.42 -19.37 -0.03
N LYS A 627 39.00 -19.35 1.16
CA LYS A 627 39.13 -20.51 2.06
C LYS A 627 37.77 -21.01 2.60
N LEU A 628 36.84 -20.11 2.90
CA LEU A 628 35.47 -20.46 3.32
C LEU A 628 34.70 -21.12 2.15
N ILE A 629 34.81 -20.56 0.93
CA ILE A 629 34.17 -21.11 -0.26
C ILE A 629 34.79 -22.46 -0.65
N PHE A 630 36.10 -22.64 -0.54
CA PHE A 630 36.75 -23.94 -0.75
C PHE A 630 36.20 -25.01 0.23
N LEU A 631 36.02 -24.64 1.50
CA LEU A 631 35.44 -25.52 2.52
C LEU A 631 34.00 -25.95 2.18
N TYR A 632 33.16 -25.02 1.69
CA TYR A 632 31.79 -25.32 1.29
C TYR A 632 31.67 -26.06 -0.04
N ARG A 633 32.68 -25.98 -0.92
CA ARG A 633 32.76 -26.77 -2.16
C ARG A 633 33.20 -28.23 -1.95
N SER A 634 33.74 -28.60 -0.79
CA SER A 634 34.30 -29.93 -0.53
C SER A 634 33.69 -30.57 0.74
N PRO A 635 32.68 -31.45 0.61
CA PRO A 635 32.03 -32.10 1.75
C PRO A 635 32.99 -32.93 2.61
N GLU A 636 33.96 -33.61 1.98
CA GLU A 636 35.02 -34.35 2.68
C GLU A 636 35.89 -33.42 3.56
N THR A 637 36.25 -32.25 3.03
CA THR A 637 37.01 -31.24 3.78
C THR A 637 36.16 -30.68 4.92
N MET A 638 34.86 -30.47 4.71
CA MET A 638 33.92 -30.02 5.74
C MET A 638 33.83 -31.02 6.90
N ILE A 639 33.65 -32.32 6.62
CA ILE A 639 33.65 -33.39 7.63
C ILE A 639 34.99 -33.43 8.40
N LYS A 640 36.13 -33.32 7.69
CA LYS A 640 37.47 -33.28 8.30
C LYS A 640 37.69 -32.05 9.18
N TRP A 641 37.02 -30.94 8.88
CA TRP A 641 37.06 -29.71 9.70
C TRP A 641 36.12 -29.73 10.90
N THR A 642 34.92 -30.30 10.76
CA THR A 642 33.86 -30.28 11.78
C THR A 642 33.92 -31.45 12.76
N ARG A 643 34.76 -32.47 12.49
CA ARG A 643 35.06 -33.55 13.44
C ARG A 643 35.42 -33.00 14.82
N GLU A 644 34.78 -33.57 15.85
CA GLU A 644 35.09 -33.26 17.25
C GLU A 644 36.58 -33.45 17.53
N LYS A 645 37.16 -32.58 18.36
CA LYS A 645 38.45 -32.90 18.97
C LYS A 645 38.21 -34.03 19.97
N ASN A 646 38.83 -35.19 19.73
CA ASN A 646 39.06 -36.15 20.80
C ASN A 646 39.66 -35.42 22.01
N LYS A 647 39.16 -35.73 23.21
CA LYS A 647 39.87 -35.49 24.45
C LYS A 647 40.60 -36.79 24.80
N ASP A 648 41.72 -36.98 24.12
CA ASP A 648 42.76 -37.92 24.53
C ASP A 648 43.66 -37.20 25.55
#